data_AF-A0A853A079-F1
#
_entry.id   AF-A0A853A079-F1
#
_cell.length_a   1.000
_cell.length_b   1.000
_cell.length_c   1.000
_cell.angle_alpha   90.00
_cell.angle_beta   90.00
_cell.angle_gamma   90.00
#
_symmetry.space_group_name_H-M   'P 1'
#
loop_
_entity.id
_entity.type
_entity.pdbx_description
1 polymer ?
#
loop_
_entity_poly.entity_id
_entity_poly.type
_entity_poly.pdbx_seq_one_letter_code
_entity_poly.pdbx_strand_id
1 'polypeptide(L)'
;MPPRIPRLALAALLLLPLLALPSAWGRALAADPATVTTGTVETGNYFHGVRPDDGVPDNAGGLIPFTSGELFDHDLSQNVGWRGRADAPKTVAVVFDLLRDVPLESITLLSNAPNQYWGFDEATVTYRSEAATTYSVAQVATRARTELNYRLTVPMHDRSARFVRIELLRRNQYLHIPLTEIELRQGTGTPGADPAPPLTAEQMRAELARYTRLVDRYGQYLYQDWPGKITSDQQLRDDAAREAAHLATVEWDRSRYDRYGGLRQLGNHRATGYFRLEKVDGRWWFVTPQGHLFFLKGVDAVSDQEWGYGTVYRNPDGSARDVFAELPDPDAYAPAYGTSRYGDVVSLLRANLMRKYGPDYQEAWREVTRRRLIDWGFNAFSKWTRDPAIEAPYIEQVTVPPDAVRILWAPDPFDPEWQAKLDRHVDVTALRHDPWLIGYFFDNERGWNRDVVAEALRRDGTLPAKRAFSAYLADAYGGDIARVNAVLGTAASSFEELTATPVDVARVPAADLSAFITLASEEYYAGIRQAIRADDPNHLFLGSALVPGWRSSTEWIVGGRAHLDAISLDVYSDNAGYLAQFEPYDKPVLNLEYSFNCAGRGLRAINAAVSCADIADRGEKYRAFLQAQAASPVFVGSGWFVYYDQAVTGRPGDGENYNFGLVNQQDQPYTEMTDIMRDTNRTIEFAHLGGASG
;
A
#
# COMPACT_ATOMS: atom_id res chain seq x y z
N MET A 1 -53.19 13.73 21.05
CA MET A 1 -54.23 13.25 22.01
C MET A 1 -55.39 12.62 21.21
N PRO A 2 -56.23 11.77 21.82
CA PRO A 2 -56.59 10.47 21.21
C PRO A 2 -58.02 10.40 20.63
N PRO A 3 -58.42 9.26 20.03
CA PRO A 3 -59.07 8.21 20.84
C PRO A 3 -58.58 6.76 20.58
N ARG A 4 -58.93 5.87 21.52
CA ARG A 4 -58.74 4.40 21.52
C ARG A 4 -60.12 3.71 21.47
N ILE A 5 -60.12 2.36 21.60
CA ILE A 5 -61.18 1.43 22.10
C ILE A 5 -61.91 0.65 20.98
N PRO A 6 -62.28 -0.65 21.12
CA PRO A 6 -62.09 -1.62 22.24
C PRO A 6 -61.29 -2.91 21.89
N ARG A 7 -61.18 -3.81 22.89
CA ARG A 7 -60.64 -5.19 22.87
C ARG A 7 -61.77 -6.24 23.05
N LEU A 8 -61.38 -7.53 23.06
CA LEU A 8 -62.09 -8.76 23.55
C LEU A 8 -62.89 -9.50 22.47
N ALA A 9 -62.97 -10.85 22.41
CA ALA A 9 -62.24 -11.99 23.00
C ALA A 9 -62.45 -13.22 22.04
N LEU A 10 -62.02 -14.47 22.21
CA LEU A 10 -61.69 -15.32 23.37
C LEU A 10 -61.03 -16.65 22.89
N ALA A 11 -60.04 -17.20 23.62
CA ALA A 11 -59.59 -18.62 23.78
C ALA A 11 -59.60 -19.65 22.60
N ALA A 12 -58.85 -20.77 22.62
CA ALA A 12 -58.19 -21.48 23.72
C ALA A 12 -56.97 -22.35 23.28
N LEU A 13 -55.94 -22.36 24.15
CA LEU A 13 -55.08 -23.46 24.61
C LEU A 13 -54.36 -24.43 23.63
N LEU A 14 -53.02 -24.46 23.78
CA LEU A 14 -52.27 -25.66 24.21
C LEU A 14 -51.01 -25.27 25.03
N LEU A 15 -50.52 -26.20 25.86
CA LEU A 15 -49.60 -26.03 27.00
C LEU A 15 -48.43 -27.04 26.86
N LEU A 16 -47.21 -26.95 27.42
CA LEU A 16 -46.41 -26.02 28.26
C LEU A 16 -44.93 -26.58 28.20
N PRO A 17 -43.88 -26.04 28.86
CA PRO A 17 -43.63 -24.71 29.45
C PRO A 17 -42.29 -24.06 28.99
N LEU A 18 -42.25 -22.72 28.92
CA LEU A 18 -41.00 -21.95 29.04
C LEU A 18 -40.90 -21.43 30.47
N LEU A 19 -39.89 -21.86 31.23
CA LEU A 19 -39.58 -21.29 32.54
C LEU A 19 -38.81 -19.98 32.36
N ALA A 20 -39.23 -18.97 33.11
CA ALA A 20 -38.62 -17.64 33.15
C ALA A 20 -38.23 -17.27 34.59
N LEU A 21 -37.55 -16.12 34.70
CA LEU A 21 -37.12 -15.39 35.91
C LEU A 21 -35.74 -15.79 36.49
N PRO A 22 -35.01 -14.85 37.14
CA PRO A 22 -35.13 -13.39 37.10
C PRO A 22 -33.83 -12.67 36.73
N SER A 23 -33.94 -11.37 36.45
CA SER A 23 -32.82 -10.43 36.41
C SER A 23 -32.12 -10.34 37.77
N ALA A 24 -30.82 -10.65 37.82
CA ALA A 24 -29.97 -10.28 38.95
C ALA A 24 -28.53 -10.01 38.49
N TRP A 25 -28.09 -8.76 38.73
CA TRP A 25 -26.74 -8.33 39.13
C TRP A 25 -25.52 -8.90 38.37
N GLY A 26 -24.69 -7.97 37.89
CA GLY A 26 -23.47 -8.30 37.16
C GLY A 26 -22.55 -9.25 37.94
N ARG A 27 -22.19 -10.36 37.31
CA ARG A 27 -20.90 -10.99 37.55
C ARG A 27 -19.95 -10.47 36.51
N ALA A 28 -19.01 -9.64 36.94
CA ALA A 28 -17.71 -9.63 36.30
C ALA A 28 -17.22 -11.09 36.22
N LEU A 29 -16.56 -11.45 35.12
CA LEU A 29 -15.64 -12.59 35.16
C LEU A 29 -14.55 -12.17 36.15
N ALA A 30 -14.69 -12.60 37.40
CA ALA A 30 -13.60 -12.53 38.35
C ALA A 30 -12.48 -13.40 37.76
N ALA A 31 -11.40 -12.76 37.33
CA ALA A 31 -10.12 -13.43 37.24
C ALA A 31 -9.85 -14.03 38.62
N ASP A 32 -9.47 -15.30 38.66
CA ASP A 32 -9.16 -16.01 39.90
C ASP A 32 -7.90 -15.38 40.52
N PRO A 33 -8.00 -14.59 41.61
CA PRO A 33 -6.86 -13.86 42.12
C PRO A 33 -6.05 -14.80 43.03
N ALA A 34 -4.77 -14.95 42.69
CA ALA A 34 -3.79 -15.83 43.35
C ALA A 34 -3.95 -17.34 43.10
N THR A 35 -3.68 -17.76 41.85
CA THR A 35 -2.79 -18.92 41.65
C THR A 35 -1.47 -18.44 41.06
N VAL A 36 -0.47 -18.19 41.92
CA VAL A 36 0.94 -18.14 41.49
C VAL A 36 1.24 -19.50 40.90
N THR A 37 1.26 -19.57 39.58
CA THR A 37 1.45 -20.83 38.85
C THR A 37 2.92 -21.19 38.92
N THR A 38 3.22 -22.35 39.50
CA THR A 38 4.59 -22.87 39.58
C THR A 38 5.20 -22.95 38.17
N GLY A 39 6.18 -22.09 37.88
CA GLY A 39 6.83 -22.00 36.58
C GLY A 39 6.88 -20.60 35.95
N THR A 40 6.21 -19.58 36.51
CA THR A 40 6.31 -18.20 36.01
C THR A 40 7.67 -17.57 36.34
N VAL A 41 8.21 -16.75 35.44
CA VAL A 41 9.50 -16.04 35.57
C VAL A 41 9.29 -14.71 36.28
N GLU A 42 9.40 -14.74 37.61
CA GLU A 42 9.17 -13.58 38.49
C GLU A 42 10.39 -12.63 38.65
N THR A 43 11.52 -12.93 38.00
CA THR A 43 12.76 -12.13 38.11
C THR A 43 13.26 -11.65 36.75
N GLY A 44 13.38 -10.34 36.60
CA GLY A 44 13.88 -9.70 35.40
C GLY A 44 13.75 -8.19 35.47
N ASN A 45 14.04 -7.52 34.36
CA ASN A 45 13.75 -6.10 34.17
C ASN A 45 13.15 -5.87 32.79
N TYR A 46 12.33 -4.82 32.63
CA TYR A 46 11.89 -4.36 31.32
C TYR A 46 12.20 -2.89 31.06
N PHE A 47 12.10 -2.53 29.79
CA PHE A 47 12.37 -1.19 29.30
C PHE A 47 11.42 -0.86 28.14
N HIS A 48 10.76 0.30 28.21
CA HIS A 48 9.86 0.77 27.16
C HIS A 48 10.62 1.65 26.15
N GLY A 49 10.44 1.40 24.85
CA GLY A 49 11.00 2.25 23.79
C GLY A 49 10.40 3.65 23.73
N VAL A 50 9.15 3.77 24.18
CA VAL A 50 8.41 5.02 24.31
C VAL A 50 7.89 5.06 25.74
N ARG A 51 8.07 6.18 26.45
CA ARG A 51 7.52 6.34 27.80
C ARG A 51 5.98 6.25 27.75
N PRO A 52 5.32 5.51 28.64
CA PRO A 52 3.86 5.52 28.73
C PRO A 52 3.33 6.90 29.14
N ASP A 53 2.06 7.15 28.83
CA ASP A 53 1.31 8.35 29.21
C ASP A 53 0.41 8.11 30.45
N ASP A 54 0.07 6.85 30.74
CA ASP A 54 -0.78 6.40 31.87
C ASP A 54 -0.16 5.17 32.56
N GLY A 55 -0.34 5.08 33.89
CA GLY A 55 0.15 4.00 34.77
C GLY A 55 0.28 4.46 36.24
N VAL A 56 0.83 3.63 37.12
CA VAL A 56 1.29 3.99 38.47
C VAL A 56 2.83 4.28 38.45
N PRO A 57 3.79 3.62 39.14
CA PRO A 57 5.17 4.11 39.19
C PRO A 57 5.97 3.96 37.89
N ASP A 58 5.52 3.17 36.90
CA ASP A 58 6.24 2.94 35.62
C ASP A 58 6.43 4.22 34.81
N ASN A 59 5.62 5.24 35.10
CA ASN A 59 5.73 6.58 34.54
C ASN A 59 7.10 7.25 34.77
N ALA A 60 7.97 6.76 35.65
CA ALA A 60 9.30 7.33 35.86
C ALA A 60 10.19 7.29 34.58
N GLY A 61 10.04 6.25 33.75
CA GLY A 61 10.86 6.03 32.56
C GLY A 61 12.28 5.56 32.89
N GLY A 62 12.63 4.34 32.48
CA GLY A 62 13.92 3.74 32.80
C GLY A 62 13.88 2.22 32.73
N LEU A 63 14.81 1.58 33.43
CA LEU A 63 14.83 0.14 33.65
C LEU A 63 13.90 -0.19 34.84
N ILE A 64 12.90 -1.03 34.62
CA ILE A 64 11.86 -1.36 35.60
C ILE A 64 12.01 -2.83 36.04
N PRO A 65 12.28 -3.13 37.33
CA PRO A 65 12.31 -4.50 37.83
C PRO A 65 10.93 -5.15 37.82
N PHE A 66 10.84 -6.45 37.47
CA PHE A 66 9.57 -7.19 37.45
C PHE A 66 8.84 -7.11 38.80
N THR A 67 9.56 -7.24 39.91
CA THR A 67 9.04 -7.21 41.29
C THR A 67 8.36 -5.89 41.71
N SER A 68 8.37 -4.88 40.86
CA SER A 68 7.83 -3.54 41.14
C SER A 68 7.22 -2.87 39.91
N GLY A 69 6.97 -3.64 38.83
CA GLY A 69 6.51 -3.13 37.55
C GLY A 69 5.09 -3.58 37.23
N GLU A 70 4.29 -2.69 36.65
CA GLU A 70 2.86 -2.89 36.35
C GLU A 70 2.58 -3.99 35.31
N LEU A 71 3.60 -4.48 34.60
CA LEU A 71 3.46 -5.60 33.66
C LEU A 71 3.73 -6.99 34.28
N PHE A 72 3.98 -7.03 35.60
CA PHE A 72 4.28 -8.23 36.41
C PHE A 72 3.68 -8.16 37.84
N ASP A 73 2.78 -7.22 38.12
CA ASP A 73 2.15 -7.11 39.45
C ASP A 73 0.94 -8.05 39.62
N HIS A 74 0.55 -8.73 38.54
CA HIS A 74 -0.59 -9.65 38.43
C HIS A 74 -1.97 -8.96 38.63
N ASP A 75 -2.04 -7.62 38.59
CA ASP A 75 -3.28 -6.84 38.72
C ASP A 75 -3.89 -6.50 37.35
N LEU A 76 -4.74 -7.40 36.87
CA LEU A 76 -5.46 -7.25 35.60
C LEU A 76 -6.45 -6.06 35.54
N SER A 77 -6.63 -5.31 36.63
CA SER A 77 -7.41 -4.07 36.65
C SER A 77 -6.60 -2.83 36.21
N GLN A 78 -5.27 -2.92 36.19
CA GLN A 78 -4.37 -1.85 35.76
C GLN A 78 -3.94 -2.03 34.28
N ASN A 79 -3.29 -1.01 33.71
CA ASN A 79 -2.60 -1.12 32.43
C ASN A 79 -1.57 0.00 32.26
N VAL A 80 -0.47 -0.33 31.59
CA VAL A 80 0.46 0.62 31.01
C VAL A 80 -0.14 1.14 29.69
N GLY A 81 -0.35 2.46 29.61
CA GLY A 81 -1.06 3.09 28.49
C GLY A 81 -0.19 4.04 27.67
N TRP A 82 -0.19 3.87 26.34
CA TRP A 82 0.40 4.84 25.39
C TRP A 82 -0.72 5.54 24.61
N ARG A 83 -0.82 6.86 24.73
CA ARG A 83 -1.94 7.63 24.17
C ARG A 83 -1.81 7.88 22.68
N GLY A 84 -2.97 8.01 22.03
CA GLY A 84 -3.08 8.43 20.64
C GLY A 84 -3.00 9.95 20.48
N ARG A 85 -2.19 10.42 19.52
CA ARG A 85 -2.11 11.83 19.07
C ARG A 85 -1.34 11.91 17.74
N ALA A 86 -1.38 13.07 17.07
CA ALA A 86 -0.86 13.25 15.70
C ALA A 86 0.64 12.93 15.53
N ASP A 87 1.46 13.12 16.58
CA ASP A 87 2.90 12.85 16.63
C ASP A 87 3.25 11.47 17.20
N ALA A 88 2.26 10.70 17.67
CA ALA A 88 2.51 9.48 18.42
C ALA A 88 3.09 8.36 17.52
N PRO A 89 4.07 7.57 17.99
CA PRO A 89 4.72 6.54 17.17
C PRO A 89 3.75 5.39 16.84
N LYS A 90 3.71 4.93 15.58
CA LYS A 90 2.79 3.84 15.18
C LYS A 90 3.08 2.51 15.87
N THR A 91 4.33 2.24 16.23
CA THR A 91 4.73 1.05 17.00
C THR A 91 5.16 1.47 18.39
N VAL A 92 4.67 0.76 19.40
CA VAL A 92 5.21 0.75 20.77
C VAL A 92 5.98 -0.54 20.94
N ALA A 93 7.17 -0.47 21.54
CA ALA A 93 7.98 -1.65 21.82
C ALA A 93 8.37 -1.69 23.30
N VAL A 94 8.29 -2.88 23.91
CA VAL A 94 8.77 -3.15 25.27
C VAL A 94 9.71 -4.36 25.20
N VAL A 95 10.88 -4.26 25.82
CA VAL A 95 11.86 -5.36 25.90
C VAL A 95 12.07 -5.78 27.35
N PHE A 96 12.18 -7.08 27.55
CA PHE A 96 12.28 -7.77 28.83
C PHE A 96 13.61 -8.54 28.88
N ASP A 97 14.42 -8.34 29.91
CA ASP A 97 15.66 -9.08 30.22
C ASP A 97 15.37 -10.03 31.40
N LEU A 98 15.40 -11.33 31.13
CA LEU A 98 15.18 -12.40 32.11
C LEU A 98 16.46 -12.70 32.94
N LEU A 99 17.49 -11.87 32.78
CA LEU A 99 18.82 -11.92 33.38
C LEU A 99 19.68 -13.11 32.93
N ARG A 100 19.07 -14.23 32.54
CA ARG A 100 19.70 -15.44 32.03
C ARG A 100 18.89 -16.01 30.88
N ASP A 101 19.48 -16.94 30.14
CA ASP A 101 18.75 -17.77 29.19
C ASP A 101 17.72 -18.67 29.90
N VAL A 102 16.44 -18.50 29.61
CA VAL A 102 15.34 -19.31 30.15
C VAL A 102 14.66 -20.08 29.01
N PRO A 103 14.53 -21.42 29.08
CA PRO A 103 13.67 -22.17 28.17
C PRO A 103 12.21 -21.89 28.49
N LEU A 104 11.46 -21.30 27.55
CA LEU A 104 10.08 -20.89 27.78
C LEU A 104 9.08 -21.92 27.22
N GLU A 105 8.04 -22.22 27.99
CA GLU A 105 6.85 -22.94 27.52
C GLU A 105 5.98 -22.01 26.68
N SER A 106 5.72 -20.80 27.19
CA SER A 106 4.86 -19.81 26.55
C SER A 106 5.11 -18.38 27.03
N ILE A 107 4.69 -17.41 26.21
CA ILE A 107 4.61 -15.99 26.54
C ILE A 107 3.13 -15.57 26.39
N THR A 108 2.48 -15.10 27.45
CA THR A 108 1.12 -14.55 27.35
C THR A 108 1.15 -13.02 27.42
N LEU A 109 0.54 -12.36 26.43
CA LEU A 109 0.19 -10.95 26.49
C LEU A 109 -1.26 -10.80 26.92
N LEU A 110 -1.50 -9.95 27.92
CA LEU A 110 -2.84 -9.49 28.29
C LEU A 110 -2.96 -7.99 28.00
N SER A 111 -4.04 -7.60 27.32
CA SER A 111 -4.29 -6.23 26.89
C SER A 111 -5.77 -5.90 27.10
N ASN A 112 -6.11 -5.39 28.28
CA ASN A 112 -7.47 -4.97 28.61
C ASN A 112 -7.69 -3.52 28.16
N ALA A 113 -8.53 -3.33 27.15
CA ALA A 113 -8.87 -2.05 26.57
C ALA A 113 -10.14 -1.46 27.20
N PRO A 114 -10.13 -0.21 27.69
CA PRO A 114 -11.34 0.43 28.24
C PRO A 114 -12.42 0.69 27.17
N ASN A 115 -12.06 0.76 25.88
CA ASN A 115 -12.98 0.91 24.74
C ASN A 115 -12.22 0.70 23.40
N GLN A 116 -12.96 0.67 22.27
CA GLN A 116 -12.42 0.43 20.92
C GLN A 116 -11.38 1.44 20.38
N TYR A 117 -11.18 2.59 21.04
CA TYR A 117 -10.12 3.53 20.69
C TYR A 117 -8.78 3.19 21.35
N TRP A 118 -8.80 2.23 22.29
CA TRP A 118 -7.65 1.62 22.91
C TRP A 118 -7.45 0.23 22.30
N GLY A 119 -6.48 0.10 21.40
CA GLY A 119 -6.19 -1.16 20.73
C GLY A 119 -5.07 -1.00 19.70
N PHE A 120 -4.20 -1.99 19.68
CA PHE A 120 -3.29 -2.27 18.56
C PHE A 120 -3.98 -3.19 17.55
N ASP A 121 -3.55 -3.15 16.30
CA ASP A 121 -4.04 -4.00 15.22
C ASP A 121 -3.16 -5.26 15.05
N GLU A 122 -1.86 -5.16 15.33
CA GLU A 122 -0.86 -6.24 15.24
C GLU A 122 0.04 -6.25 16.49
N ALA A 123 0.33 -7.45 17.01
CA ALA A 123 1.34 -7.71 18.03
C ALA A 123 2.40 -8.67 17.47
N THR A 124 3.67 -8.29 17.57
CA THR A 124 4.81 -9.13 17.23
C THR A 124 5.57 -9.48 18.50
N VAL A 125 5.70 -10.79 18.76
CA VAL A 125 6.51 -11.34 19.85
C VAL A 125 7.81 -11.84 19.25
N THR A 126 8.92 -11.26 19.67
CA THR A 126 10.27 -11.70 19.30
C THR A 126 11.09 -12.07 20.53
N TYR A 127 12.09 -12.92 20.34
CA TYR A 127 12.97 -13.38 21.42
C TYR A 127 14.40 -13.60 20.93
N ARG A 128 15.36 -13.60 21.85
CA ARG A 128 16.71 -14.13 21.63
C ARG A 128 17.33 -14.68 22.92
N SER A 129 18.19 -15.68 22.78
CA SER A 129 19.14 -16.05 23.82
C SER A 129 20.27 -15.03 23.91
N GLU A 130 21.04 -15.06 25.00
CA GLU A 130 22.20 -14.19 25.19
C GLU A 130 23.23 -14.35 24.08
N ALA A 131 23.50 -15.60 23.66
CA ALA A 131 24.45 -15.93 22.60
C ALA A 131 24.01 -15.52 21.19
N ALA A 132 22.73 -15.23 20.96
CA ALA A 132 22.21 -14.85 19.65
C ALA A 132 22.34 -13.34 19.40
N THR A 133 22.97 -12.94 18.28
CA THR A 133 23.18 -11.54 17.91
C THR A 133 21.93 -10.82 17.43
N THR A 134 20.90 -11.57 17.00
CA THR A 134 19.63 -11.09 16.43
C THR A 134 18.43 -11.68 17.15
N TYR A 135 17.32 -10.96 17.14
CA TYR A 135 16.00 -11.49 17.49
C TYR A 135 15.50 -12.51 16.45
N SER A 136 14.70 -13.45 16.93
CA SER A 136 13.84 -14.33 16.14
C SER A 136 12.37 -14.02 16.43
N VAL A 137 11.48 -14.19 15.46
CA VAL A 137 10.04 -14.06 15.70
C VAL A 137 9.51 -15.35 16.35
N ALA A 138 8.82 -15.21 17.46
CA ALA A 138 8.02 -16.29 18.04
C ALA A 138 6.66 -16.36 17.34
N GLN A 139 5.95 -15.23 17.25
CA GLN A 139 4.66 -15.10 16.57
C GLN A 139 4.38 -13.64 16.17
N VAL A 140 3.69 -13.46 15.04
CA VAL A 140 2.94 -12.23 14.72
C VAL A 140 1.45 -12.56 14.81
N ALA A 141 0.66 -11.70 15.45
CA ALA A 141 -0.77 -11.89 15.61
C ALA A 141 -1.53 -10.59 15.35
N THR A 142 -2.60 -10.65 14.56
CA THR A 142 -3.54 -9.55 14.32
C THR A 142 -4.83 -9.76 15.11
N ARG A 143 -5.47 -8.68 15.57
CA ARG A 143 -6.72 -8.74 16.37
C ARG A 143 -7.79 -7.80 15.85
N ALA A 144 -9.07 -8.09 16.12
CA ALA A 144 -10.11 -7.09 15.93
C ALA A 144 -10.12 -6.07 17.08
N ARG A 145 -10.22 -4.78 16.77
CA ARG A 145 -10.28 -3.69 17.77
C ARG A 145 -11.52 -3.72 18.68
N THR A 146 -12.49 -4.58 18.37
CA THR A 146 -13.68 -4.86 19.20
C THR A 146 -13.41 -5.85 20.35
N GLU A 147 -12.29 -6.59 20.30
CA GLU A 147 -11.89 -7.54 21.34
C GLU A 147 -11.30 -6.78 22.55
N LEU A 148 -12.13 -6.24 23.43
CA LEU A 148 -11.65 -5.37 24.50
C LEU A 148 -10.70 -6.09 25.50
N ASN A 149 -10.98 -7.34 25.84
CA ASN A 149 -10.14 -8.15 26.74
C ASN A 149 -9.31 -9.13 25.90
N TYR A 150 -8.15 -8.69 25.41
CA TYR A 150 -7.33 -9.50 24.51
C TYR A 150 -6.28 -10.30 25.26
N ARG A 151 -6.23 -11.61 24.98
CA ARG A 151 -5.20 -12.56 25.45
C ARG A 151 -4.55 -13.21 24.24
N LEU A 152 -3.23 -13.08 24.12
CA LEU A 152 -2.40 -13.81 23.15
C LEU A 152 -1.39 -14.67 23.90
N THR A 153 -1.57 -15.99 23.87
CA THR A 153 -0.57 -16.94 24.39
C THR A 153 0.24 -17.49 23.22
N VAL A 154 1.51 -17.11 23.15
CA VAL A 154 2.48 -17.56 22.15
C VAL A 154 3.20 -18.81 22.66
N PRO A 155 3.09 -19.98 22.00
CA PRO A 155 3.83 -21.17 22.40
C PRO A 155 5.31 -21.02 22.04
N MET A 156 6.18 -21.27 23.02
CA MET A 156 7.63 -21.15 22.87
C MET A 156 8.34 -22.49 22.72
N HIS A 157 7.70 -23.63 23.04
CA HIS A 157 8.24 -24.98 22.79
C HIS A 157 9.67 -25.20 23.33
N ASP A 158 9.95 -24.75 24.56
CA ASP A 158 11.27 -24.81 25.22
C ASP A 158 12.39 -24.03 24.48
N ARG A 159 12.03 -23.12 23.56
CA ARG A 159 12.97 -22.15 22.97
C ARG A 159 13.58 -21.28 24.07
N SER A 160 14.90 -21.23 24.11
CA SER A 160 15.64 -20.41 25.07
C SER A 160 15.59 -18.93 24.72
N ALA A 161 15.27 -18.10 25.71
CA ALA A 161 15.30 -16.65 25.63
C ALA A 161 15.91 -16.05 26.90
N ARG A 162 16.87 -15.13 26.75
CA ARG A 162 17.19 -14.13 27.78
C ARG A 162 16.41 -12.84 27.55
N PHE A 163 16.18 -12.50 26.28
CA PHE A 163 15.45 -11.29 25.92
C PHE A 163 14.18 -11.63 25.17
N VAL A 164 13.08 -11.01 25.58
CA VAL A 164 11.79 -11.01 24.88
C VAL A 164 11.48 -9.57 24.49
N ARG A 165 11.04 -9.32 23.26
CA ARG A 165 10.61 -8.00 22.80
C ARG A 165 9.22 -8.09 22.19
N ILE A 166 8.33 -7.26 22.73
CA ILE A 166 6.92 -7.14 22.36
C ILE A 166 6.74 -5.84 21.59
N GLU A 167 6.27 -5.94 20.35
CA GLU A 167 6.02 -4.79 19.47
C GLU A 167 4.53 -4.72 19.13
N LEU A 168 3.87 -3.62 19.50
CA LEU A 168 2.43 -3.38 19.33
C LEU A 168 2.23 -2.26 18.31
N LEU A 169 1.58 -2.57 17.19
CA LEU A 169 1.36 -1.65 16.06
C LEU A 169 -0.08 -1.15 16.03
N ARG A 170 -0.26 0.17 16.01
CA ARG A 170 -1.55 0.84 15.72
C ARG A 170 -1.61 1.34 14.27
N ARG A 171 -2.74 1.08 13.59
CA ARG A 171 -3.00 1.47 12.20
C ARG A 171 -2.86 2.98 11.96
N ASN A 172 -3.28 3.79 12.92
CA ASN A 172 -3.13 5.24 12.91
C ASN A 172 -2.72 5.76 14.29
N GLN A 173 -2.12 6.95 14.33
CA GLN A 173 -1.45 7.50 15.51
C GLN A 173 -2.42 7.99 16.59
N TYR A 174 -3.71 8.15 16.29
CA TYR A 174 -4.75 8.57 17.24
C TYR A 174 -5.35 7.42 18.06
N LEU A 175 -5.03 6.16 17.75
CA LEU A 175 -5.39 5.03 18.61
C LEU A 175 -4.47 4.96 19.82
N HIS A 176 -5.01 4.61 20.96
CA HIS A 176 -4.26 4.34 22.19
C HIS A 176 -3.83 2.86 22.22
N ILE A 177 -2.75 2.53 22.92
CA ILE A 177 -2.31 1.14 23.11
C ILE A 177 -2.32 0.85 24.62
N PRO A 178 -3.16 -0.07 25.11
CA PRO A 178 -3.05 -0.65 26.44
C PRO A 178 -2.18 -1.91 26.41
N LEU A 179 -1.37 -2.11 27.44
CA LEU A 179 -0.81 -3.41 27.81
C LEU A 179 -1.02 -3.61 29.31
N THR A 180 -1.61 -4.74 29.69
CA THR A 180 -2.00 -5.03 31.08
C THR A 180 -0.93 -5.83 31.80
N GLU A 181 -0.52 -6.97 31.26
CA GLU A 181 0.29 -7.96 31.98
C GLU A 181 1.04 -8.85 30.98
N ILE A 182 2.23 -9.36 31.36
CA ILE A 182 3.08 -10.25 30.54
C ILE A 182 3.45 -11.50 31.35
N GLU A 183 2.69 -12.59 31.15
CA GLU A 183 3.01 -13.87 31.78
C GLU A 183 4.15 -14.57 31.01
N LEU A 184 5.31 -14.77 31.64
CA LEU A 184 6.42 -15.53 31.06
C LEU A 184 6.54 -16.88 31.78
N ARG A 185 6.28 -17.98 31.09
CA ARG A 185 6.27 -19.31 31.70
C ARG A 185 7.48 -20.12 31.27
N GLN A 186 8.30 -20.53 32.24
CA GLN A 186 9.40 -21.47 32.04
C GLN A 186 8.85 -22.86 31.65
N GLY A 187 9.51 -23.50 30.69
CA GLY A 187 9.23 -24.87 30.28
C GLY A 187 10.05 -25.92 31.02
N THR A 188 10.29 -27.05 30.34
CA THR A 188 10.90 -28.24 30.93
C THR A 188 12.43 -28.23 30.92
N GLY A 189 13.04 -27.34 30.13
CA GLY A 189 14.50 -27.20 30.07
C GLY A 189 15.12 -26.65 31.37
N THR A 190 16.42 -26.86 31.54
CA THR A 190 17.20 -26.21 32.60
C THR A 190 17.57 -24.78 32.18
N PRO A 191 17.28 -23.74 33.00
CA PRO A 191 17.78 -22.39 32.76
C PRO A 191 19.30 -22.34 32.68
N GLY A 192 19.82 -21.32 31.99
CA GLY A 192 21.25 -21.06 31.90
C GLY A 192 21.89 -20.88 33.28
N ALA A 193 23.20 -21.13 33.31
CA ALA A 193 24.06 -20.81 34.46
C ALA A 193 24.00 -19.32 34.81
N ASP A 194 24.65 -18.93 35.91
CA ASP A 194 24.52 -17.62 36.57
C ASP A 194 24.36 -16.43 35.59
N PRO A 195 23.40 -15.53 35.87
CA PRO A 195 23.07 -14.45 34.96
C PRO A 195 24.30 -13.59 34.74
N ALA A 196 24.68 -13.39 33.47
CA ALA A 196 25.58 -12.29 33.15
C ALA A 196 24.94 -10.97 33.61
N PRO A 197 25.73 -9.92 33.92
CA PRO A 197 25.23 -8.73 34.58
C PRO A 197 23.94 -8.18 33.94
N PRO A 198 22.94 -7.74 34.75
CA PRO A 198 21.74 -7.11 34.22
C PRO A 198 22.08 -5.95 33.28
N LEU A 199 21.39 -5.87 32.14
CA LEU A 199 21.63 -4.78 31.20
C LEU A 199 21.25 -3.42 31.81
N THR A 200 22.05 -2.38 31.53
CA THR A 200 21.69 -1.01 31.86
C THR A 200 20.51 -0.52 31.00
N ALA A 201 19.85 0.57 31.39
CA ALA A 201 18.80 1.19 30.59
C ALA A 201 19.28 1.60 29.17
N GLU A 202 20.57 1.91 28.99
CA GLU A 202 21.18 2.20 27.68
C GLU A 202 21.33 0.92 26.84
N GLN A 203 21.79 -0.18 27.46
CA GLN A 203 21.90 -1.47 26.78
C GLN A 203 20.53 -2.05 26.42
N MET A 204 19.52 -1.91 27.29
CA MET A 204 18.13 -2.26 26.98
C MET A 204 17.52 -1.40 25.87
N ARG A 205 17.92 -0.12 25.77
CA ARG A 205 17.56 0.72 24.62
C ARG A 205 18.17 0.19 23.31
N ALA A 206 19.39 -0.34 23.35
CA ALA A 206 20.01 -0.98 22.18
C ALA A 206 19.29 -2.28 21.76
N GLU A 207 18.74 -3.04 22.72
CA GLU A 207 17.95 -4.25 22.41
C GLU A 207 16.66 -3.97 21.63
N LEU A 208 16.04 -2.81 21.82
CA LEU A 208 14.90 -2.36 21.02
C LEU A 208 15.28 -2.10 19.55
N ALA A 209 16.50 -1.65 19.30
CA ALA A 209 17.01 -1.35 17.96
C ALA A 209 17.71 -2.55 17.28
N ARG A 210 17.97 -3.65 18.02
CA ARG A 210 18.65 -4.84 17.51
C ARG A 210 17.79 -5.55 16.46
N TYR A 211 18.42 -5.96 15.36
CA TYR A 211 17.72 -6.64 14.26
C TYR A 211 17.00 -7.90 14.70
N THR A 212 15.82 -8.08 14.13
CA THR A 212 15.21 -9.40 13.93
C THR A 212 15.69 -9.92 12.59
N ARG A 213 16.23 -11.15 12.56
CA ARG A 213 16.52 -11.82 11.30
C ARG A 213 15.18 -12.26 10.69
N LEU A 214 14.90 -11.97 9.43
CA LEU A 214 13.55 -12.13 8.83
C LEU A 214 13.48 -13.15 7.70
N VAL A 215 14.53 -13.23 6.87
CA VAL A 215 14.48 -13.98 5.60
C VAL A 215 15.60 -15.00 5.42
N ASP A 216 15.28 -16.07 4.69
CA ASP A 216 16.25 -17.09 4.24
C ASP A 216 17.05 -16.63 3.00
N ARG A 217 17.92 -17.52 2.48
CA ARG A 217 18.76 -17.30 1.28
C ARG A 217 17.96 -17.00 0.00
N TYR A 218 16.67 -17.32 -0.03
CA TYR A 218 15.76 -17.08 -1.16
C TYR A 218 14.89 -15.83 -0.94
N GLY A 219 15.03 -15.12 0.19
CA GLY A 219 14.19 -13.98 0.55
C GLY A 219 12.83 -14.34 1.16
N GLN A 220 12.61 -15.62 1.50
CA GLN A 220 11.36 -16.08 2.11
C GLN A 220 11.37 -15.86 3.61
N TYR A 221 10.21 -15.54 4.18
CA TYR A 221 10.06 -15.36 5.62
C TYR A 221 10.36 -16.64 6.41
N LEU A 222 11.21 -16.51 7.44
CA LEU A 222 11.72 -17.64 8.22
C LEU A 222 10.66 -18.29 9.11
N TYR A 223 9.71 -17.53 9.64
CA TYR A 223 8.84 -17.94 10.77
C TYR A 223 7.44 -18.39 10.36
N GLN A 224 7.25 -18.73 9.09
CA GLN A 224 6.04 -19.36 8.59
C GLN A 224 6.40 -20.32 7.47
N ASP A 225 5.78 -21.49 7.43
CA ASP A 225 5.86 -22.43 6.31
C ASP A 225 4.55 -22.43 5.51
N TRP A 226 4.64 -22.78 4.23
CA TRP A 226 3.51 -22.87 3.31
C TRP A 226 3.79 -23.91 2.22
N PRO A 227 2.74 -24.49 1.60
CA PRO A 227 2.91 -25.38 0.45
C PRO A 227 3.70 -24.69 -0.67
N GLY A 228 4.77 -25.35 -1.14
CA GLY A 228 5.62 -24.83 -2.21
C GLY A 228 6.77 -23.92 -1.79
N LYS A 229 6.93 -23.57 -0.50
CA LYS A 229 8.10 -22.83 0.01
C LYS A 229 9.40 -23.47 -0.47
N ILE A 230 10.31 -22.68 -1.03
CA ILE A 230 11.58 -23.15 -1.61
C ILE A 230 12.53 -23.58 -0.50
N THR A 231 13.14 -24.75 -0.67
CA THR A 231 14.13 -25.30 0.25
C THR A 231 15.49 -25.54 -0.42
N SER A 232 15.54 -25.62 -1.75
CA SER A 232 16.75 -25.89 -2.52
C SER A 232 16.75 -25.21 -3.89
N ASP A 233 17.93 -24.91 -4.42
CA ASP A 233 18.09 -24.46 -5.81
C ASP A 233 17.56 -25.50 -6.83
N GLN A 234 17.50 -26.78 -6.45
CA GLN A 234 16.93 -27.82 -7.30
C GLN A 234 15.41 -27.69 -7.41
N GLN A 235 14.71 -27.38 -6.32
CA GLN A 235 13.28 -27.11 -6.34
C GLN A 235 12.93 -25.94 -7.27
N LEU A 236 13.72 -24.87 -7.30
CA LEU A 236 13.54 -23.77 -8.27
C LEU A 236 13.62 -24.27 -9.72
N ARG A 237 14.62 -25.10 -10.06
CA ARG A 237 14.77 -25.68 -11.40
C ARG A 237 13.65 -26.66 -11.76
N ASP A 238 13.21 -27.47 -10.80
CA ASP A 238 12.09 -28.38 -10.98
C ASP A 238 10.78 -27.61 -11.19
N ASP A 239 10.59 -26.48 -10.50
CA ASP A 239 9.45 -25.57 -10.69
C ASP A 239 9.48 -24.96 -12.10
N ALA A 240 10.65 -24.50 -12.56
CA ALA A 240 10.84 -23.99 -13.93
C ALA A 240 10.48 -25.05 -14.99
N ALA A 241 10.90 -26.30 -14.81
CA ALA A 241 10.63 -27.38 -15.74
C ALA A 241 9.13 -27.74 -15.81
N ARG A 242 8.43 -27.77 -14.66
CA ARG A 242 6.98 -28.01 -14.60
C ARG A 242 6.18 -26.86 -15.24
N GLU A 243 6.57 -25.63 -14.95
CA GLU A 243 5.95 -24.43 -15.51
C GLU A 243 6.16 -24.32 -17.03
N ALA A 244 7.37 -24.58 -17.52
CA ALA A 244 7.67 -24.61 -18.96
C ALA A 244 6.83 -25.67 -19.70
N ALA A 245 6.59 -26.84 -19.09
CA ALA A 245 5.72 -27.87 -19.65
C ALA A 245 4.24 -27.44 -19.68
N HIS A 246 3.76 -26.73 -18.66
CA HIS A 246 2.40 -26.17 -18.63
C HIS A 246 2.19 -25.09 -19.69
N LEU A 247 3.15 -24.18 -19.83
CA LEU A 247 3.09 -23.05 -20.77
C LEU A 247 3.48 -23.40 -22.21
N ALA A 248 3.89 -24.65 -22.49
CA ALA A 248 4.42 -25.08 -23.79
C ALA A 248 3.46 -24.81 -24.97
N THR A 249 2.15 -24.94 -24.76
CA THR A 249 1.11 -24.71 -25.78
C THR A 249 0.48 -23.31 -25.72
N VAL A 250 0.94 -22.44 -24.83
CA VAL A 250 0.44 -21.06 -24.72
C VAL A 250 1.04 -20.21 -25.84
N GLU A 251 0.20 -19.78 -26.76
CA GLU A 251 0.54 -18.88 -27.86
C GLU A 251 -0.52 -17.78 -28.02
N TRP A 252 -0.15 -16.71 -28.72
CA TRP A 252 -1.07 -15.61 -29.01
C TRP A 252 -2.15 -16.05 -30.02
N ASP A 253 -3.41 -16.08 -29.59
CA ASP A 253 -4.55 -16.43 -30.46
C ASP A 253 -4.85 -15.30 -31.46
N ARG A 254 -4.15 -15.36 -32.60
CA ARG A 254 -4.31 -14.45 -33.75
C ARG A 254 -5.68 -14.55 -34.44
N SER A 255 -6.46 -15.60 -34.17
CA SER A 255 -7.80 -15.77 -34.73
C SER A 255 -8.84 -14.97 -33.94
N ARG A 256 -8.62 -14.84 -32.63
CA ARG A 256 -9.47 -14.11 -31.69
C ARG A 256 -9.04 -12.67 -31.51
N TYR A 257 -7.74 -12.43 -31.34
CA TYR A 257 -7.16 -11.12 -31.12
C TYR A 257 -6.38 -10.63 -32.34
N ASP A 258 -6.31 -9.32 -32.49
CA ASP A 258 -5.37 -8.68 -33.41
C ASP A 258 -3.94 -8.68 -32.83
N ARG A 259 -2.95 -8.08 -33.49
CA ARG A 259 -1.58 -8.14 -32.96
C ARG A 259 -1.37 -7.37 -31.65
N TYR A 260 -2.29 -6.46 -31.31
CA TYR A 260 -2.21 -5.55 -30.18
C TYR A 260 -3.18 -5.88 -29.04
N GLY A 261 -3.85 -7.03 -29.07
CA GLY A 261 -4.83 -7.41 -28.04
C GLY A 261 -6.22 -6.84 -28.24
N GLY A 262 -6.53 -6.28 -29.40
CA GLY A 262 -7.90 -5.90 -29.77
C GLY A 262 -8.73 -7.12 -30.14
N LEU A 263 -9.96 -7.20 -29.63
CA LEU A 263 -10.84 -8.37 -29.79
C LEU A 263 -11.59 -8.32 -31.13
N ARG A 264 -11.24 -9.20 -32.06
CA ARG A 264 -11.74 -9.19 -33.45
C ARG A 264 -13.25 -9.37 -33.58
N GLN A 265 -13.84 -10.10 -32.64
CA GLN A 265 -15.28 -10.39 -32.62
C GLN A 265 -16.13 -9.13 -32.39
N LEU A 266 -15.56 -8.06 -31.83
CA LEU A 266 -16.26 -6.80 -31.57
C LEU A 266 -16.31 -5.84 -32.77
N GLY A 267 -15.93 -6.32 -33.96
CA GLY A 267 -16.07 -5.58 -35.22
C GLY A 267 -14.79 -4.87 -35.68
N ASN A 268 -14.92 -4.19 -36.82
CA ASN A 268 -13.82 -3.47 -37.47
C ASN A 268 -14.15 -1.97 -37.49
N HIS A 269 -13.39 -1.20 -36.71
CA HIS A 269 -13.42 0.25 -36.66
C HIS A 269 -12.28 0.83 -37.52
N ARG A 270 -12.20 2.16 -37.63
CA ARG A 270 -11.14 2.80 -38.41
C ARG A 270 -9.76 2.50 -37.82
N ALA A 271 -8.93 1.75 -38.56
CA ALA A 271 -7.51 1.59 -38.31
C ALA A 271 -6.75 2.89 -38.65
N THR A 272 -5.91 3.35 -37.72
CA THR A 272 -5.15 4.61 -37.82
C THR A 272 -3.63 4.40 -37.77
N GLY A 273 -3.17 3.19 -37.47
CA GLY A 273 -1.75 2.93 -37.19
C GLY A 273 -1.31 3.26 -35.76
N TYR A 274 -2.22 3.80 -34.93
CA TYR A 274 -1.99 4.20 -33.54
C TYR A 274 -3.18 3.83 -32.66
N PHE A 275 -2.96 3.64 -31.36
CA PHE A 275 -4.06 3.54 -30.39
C PHE A 275 -4.87 4.84 -30.35
N ARG A 276 -6.18 4.72 -30.14
CA ARG A 276 -7.09 5.86 -30.00
C ARG A 276 -8.28 5.49 -29.12
N LEU A 277 -9.07 6.49 -28.72
CA LEU A 277 -10.31 6.28 -27.97
C LEU A 277 -11.53 6.50 -28.89
N GLU A 278 -12.57 5.68 -28.73
CA GLU A 278 -13.83 5.78 -29.48
C GLU A 278 -15.01 5.48 -28.54
N LYS A 279 -16.13 6.18 -28.72
CA LYS A 279 -17.38 5.89 -28.02
C LYS A 279 -18.28 5.04 -28.92
N VAL A 280 -18.48 3.78 -28.55
CA VAL A 280 -19.24 2.76 -29.29
C VAL A 280 -20.42 2.33 -28.42
N ASP A 281 -21.63 2.37 -28.96
CA ASP A 281 -22.89 2.02 -28.27
C ASP A 281 -23.04 2.65 -26.87
N GLY A 282 -22.61 3.91 -26.75
CA GLY A 282 -22.69 4.69 -25.51
C GLY A 282 -21.53 4.46 -24.51
N ARG A 283 -20.57 3.58 -24.84
CA ARG A 283 -19.43 3.22 -23.99
C ARG A 283 -18.10 3.62 -24.61
N TRP A 284 -17.16 4.09 -23.79
CA TRP A 284 -15.81 4.39 -24.25
C TRP A 284 -14.98 3.12 -24.37
N TRP A 285 -14.17 3.05 -25.42
CA TRP A 285 -13.24 1.97 -25.69
C TRP A 285 -11.91 2.54 -26.19
N PHE A 286 -10.82 1.80 -25.99
CA PHE A 286 -9.69 1.94 -26.89
C PHE A 286 -9.99 1.24 -28.21
N VAL A 287 -9.38 1.74 -29.28
CA VAL A 287 -9.28 1.06 -30.57
C VAL A 287 -7.80 0.89 -30.88
N THR A 288 -7.41 -0.32 -31.24
CA THR A 288 -6.02 -0.64 -31.61
C THR A 288 -5.59 0.07 -32.90
N PRO A 289 -4.28 0.14 -33.18
CA PRO A 289 -3.77 0.54 -34.49
C PRO A 289 -4.38 -0.20 -35.69
N GLN A 290 -4.83 -1.45 -35.49
CA GLN A 290 -5.47 -2.31 -36.48
C GLN A 290 -7.00 -2.17 -36.54
N GLY A 291 -7.62 -1.35 -35.69
CA GLY A 291 -9.04 -1.01 -35.78
C GLY A 291 -9.99 -1.91 -34.97
N HIS A 292 -9.51 -2.71 -34.02
CA HIS A 292 -10.39 -3.55 -33.17
C HIS A 292 -10.53 -2.94 -31.77
N LEU A 293 -11.66 -3.21 -31.11
CA LEU A 293 -11.89 -2.71 -29.74
C LEU A 293 -10.94 -3.39 -28.75
N PHE A 294 -10.40 -2.58 -27.84
CA PHE A 294 -9.43 -2.96 -26.84
C PHE A 294 -9.89 -2.47 -25.47
N PHE A 295 -9.75 -3.33 -24.47
CA PHE A 295 -9.95 -3.01 -23.06
C PHE A 295 -8.63 -3.27 -22.33
N LEU A 296 -8.11 -2.28 -21.62
CA LEU A 296 -6.79 -2.35 -21.00
C LEU A 296 -6.78 -3.36 -19.85
N LYS A 297 -5.91 -4.37 -19.96
CA LYS A 297 -5.57 -5.34 -18.93
C LYS A 297 -4.06 -5.28 -18.75
N GLY A 298 -3.60 -4.22 -18.09
CA GLY A 298 -2.20 -3.92 -17.86
C GLY A 298 -1.63 -4.64 -16.64
N VAL A 299 -0.31 -4.83 -16.63
CA VAL A 299 0.48 -5.18 -15.43
C VAL A 299 1.60 -4.16 -15.29
N ASP A 300 1.83 -3.72 -14.05
CA ASP A 300 2.89 -2.77 -13.74
C ASP A 300 4.21 -3.46 -13.39
N ALA A 301 5.31 -2.74 -13.64
CA ALA A 301 6.66 -3.15 -13.26
C ALA A 301 7.04 -4.58 -13.72
N VAL A 302 6.70 -4.96 -14.96
CA VAL A 302 7.10 -6.24 -15.55
C VAL A 302 8.58 -6.20 -15.98
N SER A 303 9.46 -6.20 -14.98
CA SER A 303 10.91 -6.26 -15.15
C SER A 303 11.57 -6.84 -13.90
N ASP A 304 12.55 -7.72 -14.10
CA ASP A 304 13.50 -8.14 -13.07
C ASP A 304 14.44 -6.99 -12.62
N GLN A 305 14.50 -5.91 -13.40
CA GLN A 305 15.34 -4.74 -13.12
C GLN A 305 14.73 -3.75 -12.13
N GLU A 306 13.45 -3.88 -11.78
CA GLU A 306 12.76 -2.99 -10.85
C GLU A 306 13.33 -3.08 -9.41
N TRP A 307 13.76 -1.94 -8.86
CA TRP A 307 14.31 -1.87 -7.49
C TRP A 307 13.22 -1.87 -6.41
N GLY A 308 11.96 -1.65 -6.77
CA GLY A 308 10.80 -1.94 -5.92
C GLY A 308 10.72 -3.41 -5.44
N TYR A 309 11.38 -4.34 -6.14
CA TYR A 309 11.53 -5.75 -5.71
C TYR A 309 12.79 -6.03 -4.90
N GLY A 310 13.73 -5.08 -4.85
CA GLY A 310 14.94 -5.20 -4.05
C GLY A 310 14.74 -4.79 -2.59
N THR A 311 15.84 -4.72 -1.87
CA THR A 311 15.90 -4.21 -0.49
C THR A 311 17.27 -3.62 -0.22
N VAL A 312 17.39 -2.72 0.75
CA VAL A 312 18.69 -2.22 1.23
C VAL A 312 19.39 -3.34 2.01
N TYR A 313 20.70 -3.54 1.86
CA TYR A 313 21.43 -4.58 2.63
C TYR A 313 22.54 -4.04 3.56
N ARG A 314 22.86 -2.75 3.46
CA ARG A 314 23.77 -2.04 4.37
C ARG A 314 23.07 -0.87 5.05
N ASN A 315 23.51 -0.54 6.24
CA ASN A 315 23.11 0.70 6.92
C ASN A 315 23.82 1.91 6.29
N PRO A 316 23.35 3.14 6.59
CA PRO A 316 24.02 4.37 6.14
C PRO A 316 25.48 4.52 6.59
N ASP A 317 25.91 3.80 7.62
CA ASP A 317 27.30 3.74 8.10
C ASP A 317 28.15 2.63 7.42
N GLY A 318 27.57 1.90 6.46
CA GLY A 318 28.20 0.79 5.73
C GLY A 318 28.16 -0.58 6.43
N SER A 319 27.71 -0.64 7.70
CA SER A 319 27.54 -1.89 8.43
C SER A 319 26.43 -2.76 7.82
N ALA A 320 26.49 -4.08 8.02
CA ALA A 320 25.51 -5.00 7.46
C ALA A 320 24.15 -4.90 8.17
N ARG A 321 23.05 -4.90 7.41
CA ARG A 321 21.70 -5.10 7.99
C ARG A 321 21.53 -6.57 8.33
N ASP A 322 21.47 -6.92 9.62
CA ASP A 322 21.41 -8.32 10.06
C ASP A 322 19.99 -8.93 10.02
N VAL A 323 19.25 -8.64 8.94
CA VAL A 323 17.89 -9.12 8.68
C VAL A 323 17.85 -10.37 7.79
N PHE A 324 18.98 -10.77 7.23
CA PHE A 324 19.13 -11.93 6.33
C PHE A 324 19.78 -13.08 7.08
N ALA A 325 19.34 -14.33 6.83
CA ALA A 325 20.08 -15.52 7.26
C ALA A 325 21.30 -15.78 6.38
N GLU A 326 21.17 -15.49 5.08
CA GLU A 326 22.21 -15.64 4.08
C GLU A 326 21.92 -14.61 2.97
N LEU A 327 22.93 -13.86 2.56
CA LEU A 327 22.89 -13.05 1.35
C LEU A 327 23.51 -13.86 0.20
N PRO A 328 23.10 -13.63 -1.06
CA PRO A 328 23.75 -14.24 -2.20
C PRO A 328 25.23 -13.82 -2.25
N ASP A 329 26.10 -14.70 -2.76
CA ASP A 329 27.52 -14.37 -2.91
C ASP A 329 27.69 -13.20 -3.91
N PRO A 330 28.40 -12.11 -3.54
CA PRO A 330 28.45 -10.91 -4.37
C PRO A 330 29.25 -11.09 -5.67
N ASP A 331 30.17 -12.04 -5.75
CA ASP A 331 30.94 -12.32 -6.97
C ASP A 331 30.12 -13.21 -7.91
N ALA A 332 29.51 -14.28 -7.40
CA ALA A 332 28.68 -15.20 -8.19
C ALA A 332 27.33 -14.61 -8.61
N TYR A 333 26.79 -13.65 -7.86
CA TYR A 333 25.49 -13.01 -8.09
C TYR A 333 25.60 -11.49 -8.25
N ALA A 334 26.70 -10.98 -8.81
CA ALA A 334 26.92 -9.55 -9.03
C ALA A 334 25.71 -8.78 -9.64
N PRO A 335 24.94 -9.31 -10.61
CA PRO A 335 23.74 -8.63 -11.15
C PRO A 335 22.59 -8.43 -10.15
N ALA A 336 22.60 -9.12 -9.01
CA ALA A 336 21.64 -8.93 -7.92
C ALA A 336 21.96 -7.69 -7.06
N TYR A 337 23.16 -7.12 -7.16
CA TYR A 337 23.60 -5.99 -6.34
C TYR A 337 23.59 -4.67 -7.11
N GLY A 338 23.47 -3.56 -6.37
CA GLY A 338 23.61 -2.22 -6.92
C GLY A 338 23.56 -1.13 -5.85
N THR A 339 23.56 0.12 -6.30
CA THR A 339 23.39 1.30 -5.43
C THR A 339 22.21 2.12 -5.92
N SER A 340 21.39 2.58 -4.99
CA SER A 340 20.22 3.44 -5.25
C SER A 340 20.39 4.77 -4.51
N ARG A 341 19.47 5.73 -4.73
CA ARG A 341 19.38 6.96 -3.92
C ARG A 341 19.13 6.71 -2.43
N TYR A 342 18.83 5.47 -2.04
CA TYR A 342 18.57 5.03 -0.67
C TYR A 342 19.71 4.17 -0.09
N GLY A 343 20.85 4.09 -0.78
CA GLY A 343 22.02 3.30 -0.37
C GLY A 343 22.16 1.98 -1.14
N ASP A 344 22.99 1.09 -0.61
CA ASP A 344 23.37 -0.18 -1.24
C ASP A 344 22.25 -1.23 -1.14
N VAL A 345 21.89 -1.77 -2.30
CA VAL A 345 20.70 -2.59 -2.50
C VAL A 345 21.03 -3.96 -3.08
N VAL A 346 20.19 -4.95 -2.74
CA VAL A 346 20.24 -6.32 -3.24
C VAL A 346 18.84 -6.76 -3.70
N SER A 347 18.77 -7.52 -4.79
CA SER A 347 17.56 -8.13 -5.33
C SER A 347 17.65 -9.64 -5.18
N LEU A 348 16.98 -10.18 -4.15
CA LEU A 348 16.91 -11.63 -3.94
C LEU A 348 16.08 -12.31 -5.05
N LEU A 349 15.14 -11.59 -5.67
CA LEU A 349 14.49 -11.98 -6.91
C LEU A 349 15.50 -12.30 -8.03
N ARG A 350 16.42 -11.38 -8.36
CA ARG A 350 17.43 -11.63 -9.41
C ARG A 350 18.33 -12.82 -9.07
N ALA A 351 18.75 -12.95 -7.81
CA ALA A 351 19.51 -14.11 -7.35
C ALA A 351 18.72 -15.43 -7.51
N ASN A 352 17.40 -15.42 -7.26
CA ASN A 352 16.53 -16.57 -7.48
C ASN A 352 16.34 -16.89 -8.96
N LEU A 353 16.19 -15.88 -9.84
CA LEU A 353 16.16 -16.08 -11.29
C LEU A 353 17.47 -16.74 -11.79
N MET A 354 18.62 -16.29 -11.29
CA MET A 354 19.93 -16.92 -11.58
C MET A 354 20.01 -18.38 -11.10
N ARG A 355 19.46 -18.70 -9.93
CA ARG A 355 19.37 -20.09 -9.41
C ARG A 355 18.40 -20.97 -10.21
N LYS A 356 17.29 -20.39 -10.68
CA LYS A 356 16.18 -21.04 -11.38
C LYS A 356 16.51 -21.36 -12.84
N TYR A 357 17.15 -20.43 -13.55
CA TYR A 357 17.38 -20.54 -15.01
C TYR A 357 18.87 -20.56 -15.41
N GLY A 358 19.80 -20.28 -14.49
CA GLY A 358 21.24 -20.11 -14.78
C GLY A 358 21.67 -18.63 -14.80
N PRO A 359 22.99 -18.34 -14.89
CA PRO A 359 23.49 -16.97 -14.82
C PRO A 359 22.95 -16.07 -15.95
N ASP A 360 22.74 -16.62 -17.14
CA ASP A 360 22.21 -15.95 -18.33
C ASP A 360 20.67 -16.09 -18.44
N TYR A 361 19.96 -15.93 -17.32
CA TYR A 361 18.52 -16.22 -17.20
C TYR A 361 17.60 -15.37 -18.08
N GLN A 362 18.07 -14.25 -18.64
CA GLN A 362 17.20 -13.17 -19.11
C GLN A 362 16.29 -13.61 -20.28
N GLU A 363 16.77 -14.41 -21.22
CA GLU A 363 15.91 -14.92 -22.31
C GLU A 363 14.87 -15.93 -21.83
N ALA A 364 15.26 -16.84 -20.92
CA ALA A 364 14.33 -17.80 -20.32
C ALA A 364 13.24 -17.08 -19.49
N TRP A 365 13.64 -16.07 -18.71
CA TRP A 365 12.72 -15.22 -17.95
C TRP A 365 11.77 -14.41 -18.85
N ARG A 366 12.26 -13.83 -19.96
CA ARG A 366 11.42 -13.14 -20.95
C ARG A 366 10.40 -14.07 -21.58
N GLU A 367 10.81 -15.26 -22.00
CA GLU A 367 9.92 -16.22 -22.67
C GLU A 367 8.85 -16.77 -21.72
N VAL A 368 9.20 -17.12 -20.47
CA VAL A 368 8.20 -17.55 -19.48
C VAL A 368 7.26 -16.40 -19.10
N THR A 369 7.78 -15.18 -18.92
CA THR A 369 6.96 -13.98 -18.61
C THR A 369 6.01 -13.65 -19.75
N ARG A 370 6.47 -13.66 -21.00
CA ARG A 370 5.63 -13.48 -22.19
C ARG A 370 4.51 -14.52 -22.24
N ARG A 371 4.81 -15.79 -21.99
CA ARG A 371 3.79 -16.86 -21.96
C ARG A 371 2.80 -16.69 -20.80
N ARG A 372 3.26 -16.39 -19.59
CA ARG A 372 2.40 -16.09 -18.42
C ARG A 372 1.38 -15.01 -18.74
N LEU A 373 1.82 -13.86 -19.28
CA LEU A 373 0.92 -12.74 -19.59
C LEU A 373 -0.13 -13.11 -20.64
N ILE A 374 0.26 -13.83 -21.70
CA ILE A 374 -0.66 -14.34 -22.73
C ILE A 374 -1.67 -15.33 -22.11
N ASP A 375 -1.19 -16.26 -21.29
CA ASP A 375 -2.03 -17.28 -20.66
C ASP A 375 -3.08 -16.65 -19.73
N TRP A 376 -2.65 -15.73 -18.87
CA TRP A 376 -3.48 -14.99 -17.91
C TRP A 376 -4.33 -13.89 -18.58
N GLY A 377 -4.19 -13.67 -19.88
CA GLY A 377 -5.00 -12.73 -20.67
C GLY A 377 -4.68 -11.25 -20.44
N PHE A 378 -3.55 -10.92 -19.83
CA PHE A 378 -3.05 -9.54 -19.79
C PHE A 378 -2.56 -9.11 -21.18
N ASN A 379 -2.75 -7.84 -21.53
CA ASN A 379 -2.52 -7.34 -22.88
C ASN A 379 -1.74 -6.02 -22.95
N ALA A 380 -1.16 -5.55 -21.84
CA ALA A 380 -0.30 -4.36 -21.84
C ALA A 380 0.65 -4.28 -20.63
N PHE A 381 1.63 -3.38 -20.71
CA PHE A 381 2.30 -2.79 -19.56
C PHE A 381 1.68 -1.43 -19.24
N SER A 382 1.25 -1.21 -17.99
CA SER A 382 0.48 -0.02 -17.59
C SER A 382 1.33 1.08 -16.95
N LYS A 383 2.16 0.75 -15.96
CA LYS A 383 3.10 1.69 -15.33
C LYS A 383 4.44 1.02 -15.02
N TRP A 384 5.43 1.88 -14.73
CA TRP A 384 6.74 1.50 -14.21
C TRP A 384 7.58 0.63 -15.16
N THR A 385 8.66 0.06 -14.64
CA THR A 385 9.73 -0.54 -15.45
C THR A 385 9.24 -1.78 -16.21
N ARG A 386 9.27 -1.73 -17.55
CA ARG A 386 9.07 -2.89 -18.44
C ARG A 386 10.40 -3.39 -19.02
N ASP A 387 10.51 -4.69 -19.31
CA ASP A 387 11.56 -5.16 -20.21
C ASP A 387 11.16 -4.88 -21.68
N PRO A 388 11.91 -4.04 -22.43
CA PRO A 388 11.52 -3.64 -23.79
C PRO A 388 11.67 -4.76 -24.84
N ALA A 389 12.29 -5.89 -24.51
CA ALA A 389 12.36 -7.06 -25.39
C ALA A 389 11.11 -7.96 -25.29
N ILE A 390 10.21 -7.72 -24.35
CA ILE A 390 8.88 -8.35 -24.32
C ILE A 390 7.92 -7.47 -25.12
N GLU A 391 7.63 -7.87 -26.36
CA GLU A 391 6.71 -7.12 -27.25
C GLU A 391 5.26 -7.22 -26.74
N ALA A 392 4.74 -6.08 -26.26
CA ALA A 392 3.34 -5.88 -25.86
C ALA A 392 2.97 -4.39 -25.96
N PRO A 393 1.67 -4.05 -26.06
CA PRO A 393 1.22 -2.68 -25.87
C PRO A 393 1.69 -2.08 -24.55
N TYR A 394 2.00 -0.79 -24.50
CA TYR A 394 2.46 -0.18 -23.26
C TYR A 394 2.07 1.30 -23.13
N ILE A 395 2.03 1.78 -21.89
CA ILE A 395 1.91 3.20 -21.55
C ILE A 395 3.28 3.66 -21.03
N GLU A 396 3.72 4.85 -21.42
CA GLU A 396 5.03 5.40 -21.05
C GLU A 396 4.91 6.54 -20.02
N GLN A 397 5.89 6.67 -19.13
CA GLN A 397 5.90 7.79 -18.18
C GLN A 397 6.68 8.99 -18.74
N VAL A 398 6.04 10.15 -18.79
CA VAL A 398 6.72 11.44 -18.87
C VAL A 398 6.88 11.98 -17.46
N THR A 399 8.08 12.41 -17.09
CA THR A 399 8.34 12.93 -15.74
C THR A 399 8.22 14.45 -15.69
N VAL A 400 7.93 14.97 -14.50
CA VAL A 400 7.98 16.41 -14.21
C VAL A 400 9.44 16.93 -14.21
N PRO A 401 9.72 18.14 -14.76
CA PRO A 401 11.06 18.73 -14.73
C PRO A 401 11.64 18.78 -13.31
N PRO A 402 12.92 18.38 -13.09
CA PRO A 402 13.54 18.33 -11.76
C PRO A 402 13.57 19.68 -11.03
N ASP A 403 13.60 20.79 -11.77
CA ASP A 403 13.65 22.17 -11.26
C ASP A 403 12.30 22.90 -11.34
N ALA A 404 11.20 22.18 -11.61
CA ALA A 404 9.85 22.74 -11.52
C ALA A 404 9.63 23.33 -10.12
N VAL A 405 9.11 24.55 -10.05
CA VAL A 405 8.71 25.17 -8.77
C VAL A 405 7.63 24.30 -8.13
N ARG A 406 7.72 24.08 -6.81
CA ARG A 406 6.76 23.24 -6.07
C ARG A 406 6.17 23.92 -4.85
N ILE A 407 4.95 23.49 -4.55
CA ILE A 407 4.18 23.86 -3.38
C ILE A 407 3.77 22.54 -2.70
N LEU A 408 4.35 22.27 -1.53
CA LEU A 408 4.35 20.95 -0.91
C LEU A 408 4.87 19.86 -1.88
N TRP A 409 3.99 18.98 -2.36
CA TRP A 409 4.31 17.92 -3.33
C TRP A 409 4.08 18.32 -4.79
N ALA A 410 3.22 19.31 -5.03
CA ALA A 410 2.67 19.64 -6.35
C ALA A 410 3.54 20.62 -7.13
N PRO A 411 3.66 20.49 -8.46
CA PRO A 411 4.22 21.53 -9.32
C PRO A 411 3.36 22.81 -9.28
N ASP A 412 3.98 23.97 -9.46
CA ASP A 412 3.33 25.26 -9.66
C ASP A 412 3.23 25.56 -11.18
N PRO A 413 2.07 25.33 -11.83
CA PRO A 413 1.91 25.54 -13.27
C PRO A 413 1.87 27.02 -13.66
N PHE A 414 1.77 27.93 -12.68
CA PHE A 414 1.79 29.38 -12.91
C PHE A 414 3.21 29.96 -12.97
N ASP A 415 4.25 29.12 -12.81
CA ASP A 415 5.64 29.51 -13.04
C ASP A 415 5.79 30.09 -14.46
N PRO A 416 6.25 31.35 -14.64
CA PRO A 416 6.47 31.92 -15.97
C PRO A 416 7.44 31.13 -16.86
N GLU A 417 8.27 30.27 -16.25
CA GLU A 417 9.17 29.36 -16.96
C GLU A 417 8.56 27.96 -17.19
N TRP A 418 7.32 27.68 -16.76
CA TRP A 418 6.71 26.34 -16.79
C TRP A 418 6.77 25.68 -18.17
N GLN A 419 6.31 26.38 -19.22
CA GLN A 419 6.36 25.85 -20.58
C GLN A 419 7.79 25.61 -21.05
N ALA A 420 8.71 26.56 -20.80
CA ALA A 420 10.12 26.40 -21.19
C ALA A 420 10.83 25.26 -20.43
N LYS A 421 10.40 24.97 -19.19
CA LYS A 421 10.86 23.83 -18.39
C LYS A 421 10.30 22.51 -18.88
N LEU A 422 9.07 22.48 -19.40
CA LEU A 422 8.50 21.31 -20.07
C LEU A 422 9.16 21.06 -21.44
N ASP A 423 9.19 22.06 -22.32
CA ASP A 423 9.69 21.96 -23.71
C ASP A 423 11.14 21.44 -23.80
N ARG A 424 11.95 21.67 -22.76
CA ARG A 424 13.35 21.21 -22.69
C ARG A 424 13.55 19.86 -21.99
N HIS A 425 12.51 19.34 -21.32
CA HIS A 425 12.57 18.15 -20.45
C HIS A 425 11.78 16.98 -21.05
N VAL A 426 10.66 17.27 -21.71
CA VAL A 426 9.86 16.28 -22.43
C VAL A 426 10.56 15.97 -23.76
N ASP A 427 11.26 14.84 -23.82
CA ASP A 427 11.70 14.21 -25.07
C ASP A 427 10.92 12.91 -25.25
N VAL A 428 10.05 12.89 -26.25
CA VAL A 428 9.31 11.68 -26.67
C VAL A 428 9.55 11.35 -28.16
N THR A 429 10.54 12.03 -28.77
CA THR A 429 10.85 11.97 -30.20
C THR A 429 11.18 10.54 -30.68
N ALA A 430 11.80 9.72 -29.82
CA ALA A 430 12.12 8.33 -30.13
C ALA A 430 10.88 7.41 -30.23
N LEU A 431 9.76 7.78 -29.62
CA LEU A 431 8.58 6.91 -29.45
C LEU A 431 7.41 7.25 -30.37
N ARG A 432 7.39 8.45 -30.99
CA ARG A 432 6.29 8.99 -31.82
C ARG A 432 5.82 8.14 -33.02
N HIS A 433 6.50 7.05 -33.32
CA HIS A 433 6.19 6.10 -34.40
C HIS A 433 6.10 4.64 -33.93
N ASP A 434 6.28 4.34 -32.64
CA ASP A 434 6.10 2.99 -32.10
C ASP A 434 4.60 2.70 -31.96
N PRO A 435 4.00 1.81 -32.77
CA PRO A 435 2.57 1.57 -32.71
C PRO A 435 2.15 0.67 -31.53
N TRP A 436 3.09 0.18 -30.73
CA TRP A 436 2.80 -0.51 -29.46
C TRP A 436 2.54 0.47 -28.31
N LEU A 437 3.00 1.72 -28.43
CA LEU A 437 2.70 2.76 -27.45
C LEU A 437 1.20 3.11 -27.50
N ILE A 438 0.53 2.99 -26.36
CA ILE A 438 -0.86 3.41 -26.15
C ILE A 438 -0.90 4.94 -25.95
N GLY A 439 0.01 5.45 -25.12
CA GLY A 439 0.06 6.85 -24.73
C GLY A 439 0.97 7.11 -23.53
N TYR A 440 0.95 8.35 -23.08
CA TYR A 440 1.76 8.86 -21.99
C TYR A 440 0.90 9.16 -20.76
N PHE A 441 1.42 8.91 -19.56
CA PHE A 441 0.99 9.58 -18.33
C PHE A 441 2.11 10.48 -17.80
N PHE A 442 1.76 11.53 -17.04
CA PHE A 442 2.72 12.55 -16.58
C PHE A 442 2.81 12.62 -15.05
N ASP A 443 4.03 12.55 -14.51
CA ASP A 443 4.32 12.44 -13.06
C ASP A 443 3.56 11.26 -12.41
N ASN A 444 3.25 11.32 -11.10
CA ASN A 444 2.46 10.31 -10.40
C ASN A 444 1.82 10.87 -9.11
N GLU A 445 0.51 10.67 -8.93
CA GLU A 445 -0.23 10.90 -7.67
C GLU A 445 -0.02 12.27 -6.97
N ARG A 446 0.40 13.29 -7.73
CA ARG A 446 0.72 14.63 -7.22
C ARG A 446 -0.19 15.64 -7.88
N GLY A 447 -1.01 16.30 -7.07
CA GLY A 447 -1.92 17.32 -7.56
C GLY A 447 -2.14 18.45 -6.58
N TRP A 448 -3.07 19.33 -6.92
CA TRP A 448 -3.51 20.38 -6.04
C TRP A 448 -4.72 19.95 -5.22
N ASN A 449 -4.75 20.42 -3.98
CA ASN A 449 -5.89 20.34 -3.09
C ASN A 449 -5.92 21.62 -2.23
N ARG A 450 -6.81 21.66 -1.23
CA ARG A 450 -6.90 22.77 -0.28
C ARG A 450 -5.58 23.08 0.44
N ASP A 451 -4.74 22.08 0.74
CA ASP A 451 -3.49 22.26 1.48
C ASP A 451 -2.41 22.91 0.62
N VAL A 452 -2.33 22.53 -0.66
CA VAL A 452 -1.44 23.17 -1.65
C VAL A 452 -1.80 24.65 -1.81
N VAL A 453 -3.09 24.97 -1.95
CA VAL A 453 -3.53 26.37 -1.99
C VAL A 453 -3.24 27.06 -0.65
N ALA A 454 -3.49 26.43 0.50
CA ALA A 454 -3.19 27.00 1.81
C ALA A 454 -1.71 27.41 1.95
N GLU A 455 -0.80 26.56 1.49
CA GLU A 455 0.63 26.83 1.52
C GLU A 455 1.03 27.93 0.52
N ALA A 456 0.43 27.95 -0.67
CA ALA A 456 0.61 29.04 -1.63
C ALA A 456 0.18 30.40 -1.04
N LEU A 457 -0.94 30.43 -0.30
CA LEU A 457 -1.53 31.65 0.24
C LEU A 457 -0.83 32.23 1.48
N ARG A 458 -0.09 31.40 2.22
CA ARG A 458 0.80 31.85 3.31
C ARG A 458 2.03 32.59 2.82
N ARG A 459 2.48 32.27 1.60
CA ARG A 459 3.68 32.84 0.97
C ARG A 459 3.36 34.17 0.27
N ASP A 460 4.42 34.89 -0.08
CA ASP A 460 4.35 36.19 -0.75
C ASP A 460 4.41 36.07 -2.29
N GLY A 461 4.36 37.22 -2.96
CA GLY A 461 4.39 37.34 -4.41
C GLY A 461 5.67 36.86 -5.09
N THR A 462 6.68 36.34 -4.37
CA THR A 462 7.79 35.60 -5.01
C THR A 462 7.31 34.28 -5.62
N LEU A 463 6.32 33.64 -5.00
CA LEU A 463 5.71 32.40 -5.50
C LEU A 463 4.76 32.71 -6.68
N PRO A 464 4.90 32.05 -7.85
CA PRO A 464 4.02 32.26 -9.00
C PRO A 464 2.54 32.04 -8.68
N ALA A 465 2.18 30.93 -8.03
CA ALA A 465 0.82 30.66 -7.57
C ALA A 465 0.20 31.78 -6.72
N LYS A 466 1.00 32.48 -5.89
CA LYS A 466 0.50 33.59 -5.07
C LYS A 466 0.10 34.79 -5.92
N ARG A 467 0.89 35.09 -6.96
CA ARG A 467 0.56 36.13 -7.96
C ARG A 467 -0.67 35.73 -8.76
N ALA A 468 -0.73 34.48 -9.23
CA ALA A 468 -1.85 33.93 -9.98
C ALA A 468 -3.17 33.97 -9.19
N PHE A 469 -3.14 33.65 -7.89
CA PHE A 469 -4.34 33.76 -7.04
C PHE A 469 -4.85 35.20 -6.91
N SER A 470 -3.95 36.17 -6.76
CA SER A 470 -4.34 37.59 -6.71
C SER A 470 -4.94 38.06 -8.04
N ALA A 471 -4.35 37.64 -9.17
CA ALA A 471 -4.87 37.92 -10.50
C ALA A 471 -6.24 37.26 -10.75
N TYR A 472 -6.42 36.00 -10.32
CA TYR A 472 -7.70 35.30 -10.37
C TYR A 472 -8.80 36.05 -9.59
N LEU A 473 -8.50 36.52 -8.37
CA LEU A 473 -9.45 37.31 -7.60
C LEU A 473 -9.73 38.69 -8.22
N ALA A 474 -8.75 39.30 -8.88
CA ALA A 474 -8.95 40.55 -9.62
C ALA A 474 -9.98 40.38 -10.75
N ASP A 475 -9.91 39.27 -11.50
CA ASP A 475 -10.89 38.94 -12.54
C ASP A 475 -12.25 38.56 -11.95
N ALA A 476 -12.30 37.58 -11.05
CA ALA A 476 -13.53 37.05 -10.46
C ALA A 476 -14.36 38.10 -9.69
N TYR A 477 -13.73 39.16 -9.19
CA TYR A 477 -14.37 40.28 -8.49
C TYR A 477 -14.40 41.59 -9.29
N GLY A 478 -14.03 41.57 -10.58
CA GLY A 478 -14.11 42.73 -11.47
C GLY A 478 -13.26 43.93 -11.04
N GLY A 479 -12.12 43.67 -10.41
CA GLY A 479 -11.21 44.69 -9.86
C GLY A 479 -11.60 45.27 -8.50
N ASP A 480 -12.67 44.78 -7.85
CA ASP A 480 -13.11 45.30 -6.55
C ASP A 480 -12.28 44.73 -5.38
N ILE A 481 -11.12 45.36 -5.14
CA ILE A 481 -10.23 45.03 -4.01
C ILE A 481 -10.91 45.21 -2.65
N ALA A 482 -11.89 46.10 -2.51
CA ALA A 482 -12.60 46.31 -1.25
C ALA A 482 -13.51 45.11 -0.92
N ARG A 483 -14.21 44.57 -1.91
CA ARG A 483 -14.99 43.34 -1.78
C ARG A 483 -14.11 42.12 -1.53
N VAL A 484 -12.96 42.00 -2.19
CA VAL A 484 -11.97 40.94 -1.93
C VAL A 484 -11.43 41.01 -0.50
N ASN A 485 -11.04 42.21 -0.04
CA ASN A 485 -10.62 42.44 1.35
C ASN A 485 -11.70 42.04 2.36
N ALA A 486 -12.96 42.37 2.12
CA ALA A 486 -14.07 42.00 3.01
C ALA A 486 -14.25 40.47 3.11
N VAL A 487 -14.11 39.75 1.99
CA VAL A 487 -14.16 38.28 1.95
C VAL A 487 -12.97 37.68 2.70
N LEU A 488 -11.75 38.02 2.30
CA LEU A 488 -10.53 37.42 2.85
C LEU A 488 -10.25 37.86 4.30
N GLY A 489 -10.74 39.03 4.72
CA GLY A 489 -10.34 39.66 5.99
C GLY A 489 -8.99 40.37 5.92
N THR A 490 -8.61 40.85 4.73
CA THR A 490 -7.36 41.59 4.46
C THR A 490 -7.62 43.10 4.35
N ALA A 491 -6.55 43.90 4.20
CA ALA A 491 -6.63 45.36 4.07
C ALA A 491 -5.72 45.92 2.97
N ALA A 492 -5.41 45.11 1.93
CA ALA A 492 -4.52 45.51 0.85
C ALA A 492 -5.12 46.65 0.00
N SER A 493 -4.36 47.67 -0.33
CA SER A 493 -4.80 48.80 -1.17
C SER A 493 -4.94 48.43 -2.65
N SER A 494 -4.32 47.34 -3.07
CA SER A 494 -4.32 46.85 -4.46
C SER A 494 -4.14 45.33 -4.52
N PHE A 495 -4.41 44.74 -5.68
CA PHE A 495 -4.10 43.32 -5.95
C PHE A 495 -2.58 43.04 -5.97
N GLU A 496 -1.74 44.04 -6.24
CA GLU A 496 -0.29 43.92 -6.12
C GLU A 496 0.10 43.72 -4.65
N GLU A 497 -0.40 44.57 -3.75
CA GLU A 497 -0.17 44.46 -2.29
C GLU A 497 -0.79 43.18 -1.70
N LEU A 498 -1.91 42.69 -2.25
CA LEU A 498 -2.49 41.41 -1.86
C LEU A 498 -1.53 40.23 -2.12
N THR A 499 -0.61 40.32 -3.08
CA THR A 499 0.42 39.28 -3.28
C THR A 499 1.40 39.19 -2.10
N ALA A 500 1.68 40.30 -1.41
CA ALA A 500 2.54 40.35 -0.23
C ALA A 500 1.80 40.02 1.08
N THR A 501 0.46 39.94 1.05
CA THR A 501 -0.38 39.73 2.23
C THR A 501 -0.68 38.23 2.43
N PRO A 502 -0.27 37.58 3.54
CA PRO A 502 -0.69 36.22 3.85
C PRO A 502 -2.20 36.10 3.96
N VAL A 503 -2.80 35.06 3.36
CA VAL A 503 -4.26 34.82 3.37
C VAL A 503 -4.54 33.49 4.05
N ASP A 504 -5.44 33.50 5.04
CA ASP A 504 -5.96 32.27 5.61
C ASP A 504 -6.95 31.60 4.63
N VAL A 505 -6.64 30.37 4.21
CA VAL A 505 -7.47 29.55 3.32
C VAL A 505 -8.86 29.26 3.91
N ALA A 506 -9.07 29.41 5.23
CA ALA A 506 -10.40 29.34 5.86
C ALA A 506 -11.31 30.54 5.51
N ARG A 507 -10.73 31.64 5.02
CA ARG A 507 -11.44 32.85 4.58
C ARG A 507 -11.77 32.86 3.09
N VAL A 508 -11.07 32.05 2.30
CA VAL A 508 -11.34 31.88 0.86
C VAL A 508 -12.65 31.11 0.67
N PRO A 509 -13.64 31.63 -0.08
CA PRO A 509 -14.89 30.91 -0.32
C PRO A 509 -14.65 29.63 -1.10
N ALA A 510 -15.48 28.62 -0.87
CA ALA A 510 -15.32 27.30 -1.48
C ALA A 510 -15.36 27.35 -3.02
N ALA A 511 -16.18 28.24 -3.60
CA ALA A 511 -16.26 28.42 -5.05
C ALA A 511 -14.95 28.96 -5.64
N ASP A 512 -14.36 29.98 -5.02
CA ASP A 512 -13.09 30.59 -5.46
C ASP A 512 -11.92 29.63 -5.32
N LEU A 513 -11.88 28.84 -4.23
CA LEU A 513 -10.89 27.78 -4.04
C LEU A 513 -11.02 26.69 -5.12
N SER A 514 -12.25 26.23 -5.39
CA SER A 514 -12.57 25.20 -6.38
C SER A 514 -12.21 25.67 -7.80
N ALA A 515 -12.56 26.90 -8.15
CA ALA A 515 -12.22 27.54 -9.42
C ALA A 515 -10.70 27.77 -9.59
N PHE A 516 -9.99 28.18 -8.54
CA PHE A 516 -8.54 28.37 -8.63
C PHE A 516 -7.77 27.05 -8.80
N ILE A 517 -8.19 25.97 -8.14
CA ILE A 517 -7.63 24.62 -8.37
C ILE A 517 -7.96 24.13 -9.79
N THR A 518 -9.16 24.42 -10.29
CA THR A 518 -9.58 24.11 -11.67
C THR A 518 -8.68 24.84 -12.69
N LEU A 519 -8.41 26.12 -12.47
CA LEU A 519 -7.50 26.92 -13.30
C LEU A 519 -6.07 26.36 -13.29
N ALA A 520 -5.54 26.01 -12.10
CA ALA A 520 -4.23 25.39 -11.99
C ALA A 520 -4.14 24.06 -12.77
N SER A 521 -5.19 23.25 -12.73
CA SER A 521 -5.29 21.99 -13.48
C SER A 521 -5.33 22.21 -15.00
N GLU A 522 -6.05 23.24 -15.47
CA GLU A 522 -6.07 23.64 -16.88
C GLU A 522 -4.67 24.04 -17.38
N GLU A 523 -3.99 24.97 -16.70
CA GLU A 523 -2.62 25.41 -17.06
C GLU A 523 -1.60 24.26 -17.02
N TYR A 524 -1.69 23.40 -16.01
CA TYR A 524 -0.84 22.22 -15.87
C TYR A 524 -0.98 21.28 -17.07
N TYR A 525 -2.21 20.83 -17.36
CA TYR A 525 -2.46 19.87 -18.42
C TYR A 525 -2.32 20.47 -19.83
N ALA A 526 -2.62 21.76 -20.02
CA ALA A 526 -2.40 22.46 -21.28
C ALA A 526 -0.91 22.46 -21.67
N GLY A 527 -0.02 22.85 -20.75
CA GLY A 527 1.41 22.93 -21.04
C GLY A 527 2.04 21.56 -21.31
N ILE A 528 1.63 20.52 -20.57
CA ILE A 528 2.08 19.14 -20.80
C ILE A 528 1.59 18.61 -22.15
N ARG A 529 0.31 18.85 -22.48
CA ARG A 529 -0.27 18.46 -23.77
C ARG A 529 0.44 19.16 -24.92
N GLN A 530 0.81 20.43 -24.77
CA GLN A 530 1.61 21.16 -25.75
C GLN A 530 2.99 20.53 -25.95
N ALA A 531 3.73 20.28 -24.86
CA ALA A 531 5.09 19.72 -24.93
C ALA A 531 5.10 18.32 -25.57
N ILE A 532 4.19 17.43 -25.16
CA ILE A 532 4.05 16.09 -25.78
C ILE A 532 3.69 16.21 -27.28
N ARG A 533 2.77 17.12 -27.65
CA ARG A 533 2.29 17.26 -29.03
C ARG A 533 3.29 17.92 -29.98
N ALA A 534 4.33 18.59 -29.47
CA ALA A 534 5.42 19.11 -30.28
C ALA A 534 6.23 17.98 -30.95
N ASP A 535 6.47 16.90 -30.20
CA ASP A 535 7.23 15.73 -30.65
C ASP A 535 6.33 14.59 -31.18
N ASP A 536 5.15 14.41 -30.58
CA ASP A 536 4.24 13.29 -30.85
C ASP A 536 2.78 13.74 -31.08
N PRO A 537 2.36 13.90 -32.34
CA PRO A 537 0.99 14.27 -32.68
C PRO A 537 -0.01 13.10 -32.65
N ASN A 538 0.44 11.86 -32.39
CA ASN A 538 -0.38 10.66 -32.59
C ASN A 538 -0.83 9.96 -31.30
N HIS A 539 0.07 9.76 -30.34
CA HIS A 539 -0.23 8.95 -29.15
C HIS A 539 -1.09 9.67 -28.12
N LEU A 540 -1.74 8.94 -27.22
CA LEU A 540 -2.68 9.52 -26.26
C LEU A 540 -1.96 10.20 -25.08
N PHE A 541 -2.55 11.24 -24.51
CA PHE A 541 -2.19 11.75 -23.19
C PHE A 541 -3.25 11.35 -22.16
N LEU A 542 -2.85 10.52 -21.20
CA LEU A 542 -3.74 9.76 -20.31
C LEU A 542 -3.84 10.38 -18.90
N GLY A 543 -3.33 11.58 -18.66
CA GLY A 543 -3.37 12.24 -17.34
C GLY A 543 -2.16 11.93 -16.47
N SER A 544 -2.36 11.82 -15.15
CA SER A 544 -1.26 11.83 -14.15
C SER A 544 -1.39 10.80 -13.02
N ALA A 545 -2.13 9.71 -13.23
CA ALA A 545 -2.29 8.61 -12.26
C ALA A 545 -2.60 9.12 -10.85
N LEU A 546 -3.77 9.76 -10.68
CA LEU A 546 -4.12 10.49 -9.47
C LEU A 546 -4.98 9.66 -8.50
N VAL A 547 -4.69 9.69 -7.21
CA VAL A 547 -5.54 9.05 -6.18
C VAL A 547 -6.65 9.99 -5.74
N PRO A 548 -7.95 9.66 -5.95
CA PRO A 548 -9.06 10.49 -5.50
C PRO A 548 -9.04 10.76 -4.00
N GLY A 549 -8.91 12.03 -3.61
CA GLY A 549 -8.90 12.46 -2.21
C GLY A 549 -7.56 12.34 -1.47
N TRP A 550 -6.50 11.84 -2.12
CA TRP A 550 -5.14 11.88 -1.58
C TRP A 550 -4.26 12.76 -2.46
N ARG A 551 -3.67 13.80 -1.85
CA ARG A 551 -2.80 14.79 -2.52
C ARG A 551 -3.41 15.51 -3.74
N SER A 552 -4.67 15.26 -4.07
CA SER A 552 -5.41 15.87 -5.17
C SER A 552 -6.90 16.00 -4.79
N SER A 553 -7.57 17.04 -5.28
CA SER A 553 -9.03 17.17 -5.20
C SER A 553 -9.70 16.85 -6.54
N THR A 554 -11.03 16.66 -6.53
CA THR A 554 -11.79 16.39 -7.76
C THR A 554 -11.61 17.48 -8.80
N GLU A 555 -11.54 18.76 -8.39
CA GLU A 555 -11.23 19.89 -9.28
C GLU A 555 -9.89 19.75 -9.99
N TRP A 556 -8.86 19.26 -9.29
CA TRP A 556 -7.56 19.03 -9.91
C TRP A 556 -7.60 17.88 -10.90
N ILE A 557 -8.31 16.79 -10.58
CA ILE A 557 -8.43 15.61 -11.43
C ILE A 557 -9.17 15.94 -12.74
N VAL A 558 -10.22 16.75 -12.68
CA VAL A 558 -11.16 16.96 -13.80
C VAL A 558 -11.07 18.35 -14.45
N GLY A 559 -10.31 19.28 -13.88
CA GLY A 559 -10.21 20.66 -14.34
C GLY A 559 -9.70 20.74 -15.78
N GLY A 560 -8.43 20.40 -15.99
CA GLY A 560 -7.77 20.39 -17.30
C GLY A 560 -8.12 19.22 -18.23
N ARG A 561 -9.26 18.54 -18.00
CA ARG A 561 -9.68 17.36 -18.78
C ARG A 561 -9.90 17.64 -20.28
N ALA A 562 -9.93 18.91 -20.71
CA ALA A 562 -9.97 19.29 -22.11
C ALA A 562 -8.69 18.89 -22.86
N HIS A 563 -7.54 18.92 -22.18
CA HIS A 563 -6.20 18.62 -22.73
C HIS A 563 -5.81 17.14 -22.66
N LEU A 564 -6.55 16.36 -21.90
CA LEU A 564 -6.40 14.91 -21.78
C LEU A 564 -7.12 14.18 -22.92
N ASP A 565 -6.71 12.96 -23.25
CA ASP A 565 -7.53 12.02 -24.00
C ASP A 565 -8.29 11.08 -23.03
N ALA A 566 -7.66 10.70 -21.92
CA ALA A 566 -8.26 9.96 -20.80
C ALA A 566 -7.81 10.50 -19.44
N ILE A 567 -8.56 10.20 -18.37
CA ILE A 567 -8.19 10.47 -16.97
C ILE A 567 -7.66 9.18 -16.36
N SER A 568 -6.38 9.17 -15.93
CA SER A 568 -5.80 8.07 -15.15
C SER A 568 -5.85 8.33 -13.65
N LEU A 569 -6.24 7.29 -12.92
CA LEU A 569 -6.38 7.26 -11.48
C LEU A 569 -5.67 6.04 -10.92
N ASP A 570 -5.28 6.11 -9.65
CA ASP A 570 -4.77 4.96 -8.89
C ASP A 570 -5.74 4.72 -7.71
N VAL A 571 -6.37 3.54 -7.65
CA VAL A 571 -7.50 3.27 -6.75
C VAL A 571 -7.43 1.88 -6.11
N TYR A 572 -6.75 1.81 -4.97
CA TYR A 572 -6.68 0.64 -4.09
C TYR A 572 -7.97 0.47 -3.25
N SER A 573 -9.04 0.02 -3.89
CA SER A 573 -10.35 -0.28 -3.29
C SER A 573 -10.96 -1.58 -3.83
N ASP A 574 -11.97 -2.10 -3.14
CA ASP A 574 -12.87 -3.17 -3.61
C ASP A 574 -14.20 -2.62 -4.19
N ASN A 575 -14.39 -1.31 -4.21
CA ASN A 575 -15.65 -0.65 -4.60
C ASN A 575 -15.48 0.28 -5.80
N ALA A 576 -16.06 -0.08 -6.95
CA ALA A 576 -16.01 0.69 -8.19
C ALA A 576 -16.87 1.98 -8.20
N GLY A 577 -17.66 2.23 -7.14
CA GLY A 577 -18.57 3.38 -7.04
C GLY A 577 -17.88 4.75 -7.12
N TYR A 578 -16.55 4.81 -7.01
CA TYR A 578 -15.79 6.04 -7.27
C TYR A 578 -15.95 6.55 -8.72
N LEU A 579 -16.28 5.68 -9.69
CA LEU A 579 -16.47 6.04 -11.10
C LEU A 579 -17.69 6.95 -11.32
N ALA A 580 -18.72 6.86 -10.46
CA ALA A 580 -19.92 7.68 -10.56
C ALA A 580 -19.64 9.19 -10.43
N GLN A 581 -18.53 9.60 -9.81
CA GLN A 581 -18.12 11.01 -9.77
C GLN A 581 -17.53 11.50 -11.11
N PHE A 582 -17.09 10.58 -11.99
CA PHE A 582 -16.43 10.89 -13.25
C PHE A 582 -17.33 10.72 -14.48
N GLU A 583 -18.34 9.86 -14.40
CA GLU A 583 -19.36 9.66 -15.44
C GLU A 583 -19.98 10.96 -16.00
N PRO A 584 -20.33 11.98 -15.20
CA PRO A 584 -20.91 13.24 -15.70
C PRO A 584 -20.00 14.05 -16.64
N TYR A 585 -18.69 13.77 -16.67
CA TYR A 585 -17.75 14.47 -17.56
C TYR A 585 -17.60 13.81 -18.94
N ASP A 586 -18.20 12.63 -19.15
CA ASP A 586 -18.14 11.83 -20.38
C ASP A 586 -16.73 11.69 -20.98
N LYS A 587 -15.74 11.44 -20.11
CA LYS A 587 -14.33 11.31 -20.45
C LYS A 587 -13.86 9.89 -20.12
N PRO A 588 -13.07 9.21 -20.98
CA PRO A 588 -12.47 7.92 -20.65
C PRO A 588 -11.70 7.94 -19.33
N VAL A 589 -11.88 6.91 -18.50
CA VAL A 589 -11.24 6.75 -17.19
C VAL A 589 -10.47 5.43 -17.14
N LEU A 590 -9.27 5.50 -16.57
CA LEU A 590 -8.36 4.39 -16.30
C LEU A 590 -8.12 4.24 -14.80
N ASN A 591 -8.02 3.01 -14.30
CA ASN A 591 -7.45 2.73 -12.98
C ASN A 591 -6.08 2.06 -13.18
N LEU A 592 -5.01 2.85 -13.21
CA LEU A 592 -3.68 2.35 -13.58
C LEU A 592 -2.95 1.64 -12.44
N GLU A 593 -3.34 1.83 -11.17
CA GLU A 593 -2.90 0.97 -10.06
C GLU A 593 -4.04 0.49 -9.16
N TYR A 594 -4.12 -0.83 -9.02
CA TYR A 594 -4.77 -1.50 -7.91
C TYR A 594 -4.19 -2.91 -7.75
N SER A 595 -4.35 -3.49 -6.57
CA SER A 595 -4.16 -4.92 -6.32
C SER A 595 -4.86 -5.30 -5.02
N PHE A 596 -5.19 -6.59 -4.89
CA PHE A 596 -5.59 -7.22 -3.64
C PHE A 596 -4.37 -7.87 -2.97
N ASN A 597 -4.33 -7.98 -1.65
CA ASN A 597 -3.17 -8.48 -0.91
C ASN A 597 -3.56 -9.42 0.22
N CYS A 598 -2.86 -10.55 0.36
CA CYS A 598 -3.08 -11.46 1.48
C CYS A 598 -1.95 -11.29 2.50
N ALA A 599 -2.32 -11.11 3.77
CA ALA A 599 -1.34 -10.98 4.84
C ALA A 599 -0.70 -12.33 5.18
N GLY A 600 0.58 -12.30 5.58
CA GLY A 600 1.36 -13.51 5.89
C GLY A 600 2.58 -13.65 5.01
N ARG A 601 3.37 -14.71 5.23
CA ARG A 601 4.69 -14.94 4.61
C ARG A 601 5.65 -13.75 4.79
N GLY A 602 5.50 -13.01 5.89
CA GLY A 602 6.25 -11.78 6.18
C GLY A 602 5.78 -10.54 5.40
N LEU A 603 4.72 -10.65 4.59
CA LEU A 603 4.16 -9.60 3.76
C LEU A 603 2.85 -9.04 4.34
N ARG A 604 2.52 -7.81 3.94
CA ARG A 604 1.36 -7.05 4.40
C ARG A 604 0.35 -6.76 3.28
N ALA A 605 -0.81 -6.24 3.66
CA ALA A 605 -1.75 -5.56 2.76
C ALA A 605 -1.62 -4.04 2.88
N ILE A 606 -1.79 -3.29 1.78
CA ILE A 606 -1.69 -1.82 1.79
C ILE A 606 -2.82 -1.18 2.61
N ASN A 607 -4.04 -1.71 2.49
CA ASN A 607 -5.19 -1.28 3.28
C ASN A 607 -6.21 -2.42 3.46
N ALA A 608 -7.18 -2.22 4.36
CA ALA A 608 -8.17 -3.24 4.73
C ALA A 608 -9.26 -3.52 3.68
N ALA A 609 -9.53 -2.61 2.73
CA ALA A 609 -10.50 -2.84 1.66
C ALA A 609 -9.95 -3.84 0.64
N VAL A 610 -8.64 -3.75 0.35
CA VAL A 610 -7.95 -4.64 -0.60
C VAL A 610 -7.35 -5.90 0.05
N SER A 611 -7.55 -6.12 1.36
CA SER A 611 -7.13 -7.36 2.01
C SER A 611 -7.93 -8.57 1.49
N CYS A 612 -7.24 -9.68 1.25
CA CYS A 612 -7.83 -11.00 0.97
C CYS A 612 -7.58 -12.00 2.10
N ALA A 613 -8.44 -13.02 2.18
CA ALA A 613 -8.32 -14.13 3.13
C ALA A 613 -7.28 -15.17 2.67
N ASP A 614 -7.30 -15.52 1.37
CA ASP A 614 -6.37 -16.45 0.72
C ASP A 614 -6.19 -16.10 -0.76
N ILE A 615 -5.35 -16.86 -1.46
CA ILE A 615 -4.97 -16.57 -2.86
C ILE A 615 -6.15 -16.76 -3.83
N ALA A 616 -7.13 -17.62 -3.52
CA ALA A 616 -8.33 -17.75 -4.33
C ALA A 616 -9.26 -16.54 -4.14
N ASP A 617 -9.49 -16.09 -2.90
CA ASP A 617 -10.22 -14.84 -2.59
C ASP A 617 -9.54 -13.61 -3.23
N ARG A 618 -8.21 -13.61 -3.32
CA ARG A 618 -7.44 -12.58 -4.07
C ARG A 618 -7.86 -12.50 -5.54
N GLY A 619 -8.09 -13.66 -6.17
CA GLY A 619 -8.59 -13.77 -7.54
C GLY A 619 -10.06 -13.35 -7.66
N GLU A 620 -10.93 -13.81 -6.75
CA GLU A 620 -12.35 -13.42 -6.77
C GLU A 620 -12.55 -11.92 -6.56
N LYS A 621 -11.75 -11.28 -5.70
CA LYS A 621 -11.73 -9.82 -5.54
C LYS A 621 -11.30 -9.10 -6.82
N TYR A 622 -10.28 -9.60 -7.52
CA TYR A 622 -9.91 -9.08 -8.85
C TYR A 622 -11.08 -9.18 -9.84
N ARG A 623 -11.73 -10.35 -9.93
CA ARG A 623 -12.88 -10.58 -10.80
C ARG A 623 -14.01 -9.59 -10.50
N ALA A 624 -14.44 -9.53 -9.25
CA ALA A 624 -15.56 -8.69 -8.83
C ALA A 624 -15.27 -7.19 -9.07
N PHE A 625 -14.09 -6.71 -8.70
CA PHE A 625 -13.73 -5.30 -8.85
C PHE A 625 -13.50 -4.90 -10.31
N LEU A 626 -12.87 -5.74 -11.13
CA LEU A 626 -12.69 -5.45 -12.55
C LEU A 626 -14.02 -5.45 -13.32
N GLN A 627 -14.91 -6.41 -13.04
CA GLN A 627 -16.26 -6.45 -13.60
C GLN A 627 -17.11 -5.24 -13.17
N ALA A 628 -17.03 -4.84 -11.89
CA ALA A 628 -17.73 -3.67 -11.38
C ALA A 628 -17.24 -2.35 -12.01
N GLN A 629 -15.93 -2.21 -12.27
CA GLN A 629 -15.39 -1.06 -13.01
C GLN A 629 -15.82 -1.10 -14.49
N ALA A 630 -15.72 -2.26 -15.15
CA ALA A 630 -16.14 -2.46 -16.54
C ALA A 630 -17.64 -2.17 -16.77
N ALA A 631 -18.48 -2.27 -15.73
CA ALA A 631 -19.88 -1.89 -15.82
C ALA A 631 -20.10 -0.40 -16.11
N SER A 632 -19.17 0.50 -15.74
CA SER A 632 -19.25 1.93 -16.04
C SER A 632 -19.00 2.22 -17.54
N PRO A 633 -19.75 3.14 -18.18
CA PRO A 633 -19.58 3.46 -19.60
C PRO A 633 -18.36 4.33 -19.91
N VAL A 634 -17.71 4.93 -18.90
CA VAL A 634 -16.49 5.74 -19.07
C VAL A 634 -15.20 4.94 -18.84
N PHE A 635 -15.27 3.77 -18.23
CA PHE A 635 -14.08 3.02 -17.84
C PHE A 635 -13.53 2.17 -19.00
N VAL A 636 -12.26 2.39 -19.36
CA VAL A 636 -11.60 1.75 -20.54
C VAL A 636 -10.56 0.68 -20.17
N GLY A 637 -10.38 0.41 -18.88
CA GLY A 637 -9.54 -0.67 -18.34
C GLY A 637 -8.57 -0.22 -17.25
N SER A 638 -7.64 -1.10 -16.89
CA SER A 638 -6.82 -0.94 -15.69
C SER A 638 -5.43 -1.56 -15.76
N GLY A 639 -4.54 -1.12 -14.86
CA GLY A 639 -3.25 -1.74 -14.55
C GLY A 639 -3.25 -2.44 -13.19
N TRP A 640 -2.67 -3.64 -13.14
CA TRP A 640 -2.44 -4.36 -11.88
C TRP A 640 -1.04 -4.04 -11.32
N PHE A 641 -1.02 -3.51 -10.10
CA PHE A 641 0.20 -3.22 -9.36
C PHE A 641 0.54 -4.39 -8.43
N VAL A 642 1.44 -5.33 -8.75
CA VAL A 642 2.48 -5.37 -9.82
C VAL A 642 2.80 -6.83 -10.22
N TYR A 643 3.81 -7.03 -11.07
CA TYR A 643 4.27 -8.36 -11.45
C TYR A 643 4.83 -9.22 -10.30
N TYR A 644 5.77 -8.71 -9.49
CA TYR A 644 6.39 -9.46 -8.37
C TYR A 644 6.02 -8.95 -6.98
N ASP A 645 6.05 -9.82 -5.97
CA ASP A 645 5.99 -9.38 -4.57
C ASP A 645 7.16 -8.48 -4.19
N GLN A 646 6.89 -7.48 -3.33
CA GLN A 646 7.93 -6.68 -2.70
C GLN A 646 8.74 -7.54 -1.71
N ALA A 647 9.96 -7.09 -1.37
CA ALA A 647 10.81 -7.81 -0.44
C ALA A 647 10.22 -7.79 0.99
N VAL A 648 10.22 -8.95 1.66
CA VAL A 648 9.79 -9.09 3.08
C VAL A 648 10.52 -8.10 4.00
N THR A 649 11.78 -7.76 3.69
CA THR A 649 12.65 -6.83 4.43
C THR A 649 12.45 -5.34 4.08
N GLY A 650 11.44 -5.04 3.26
CA GLY A 650 11.07 -3.69 2.80
C GLY A 650 11.82 -3.25 1.54
N ARG A 651 11.11 -2.64 0.58
CA ARG A 651 11.70 -2.01 -0.60
C ARG A 651 12.58 -0.79 -0.22
N PRO A 652 13.55 -0.37 -1.05
CA PRO A 652 14.38 0.79 -0.76
C PRO A 652 13.57 2.09 -0.69
N GLY A 653 13.77 2.88 0.36
CA GLY A 653 13.12 4.17 0.56
C GLY A 653 12.10 4.18 1.69
N ASP A 654 10.88 3.76 1.42
CA ASP A 654 9.75 3.76 2.37
C ASP A 654 9.60 2.45 3.17
N GLY A 655 10.25 1.37 2.74
CA GLY A 655 10.21 0.08 3.43
C GLY A 655 8.92 -0.71 3.20
N GLU A 656 8.13 -0.41 2.17
CA GLU A 656 6.95 -1.22 1.83
C GLU A 656 7.32 -2.71 1.59
N ASN A 657 6.48 -3.61 2.10
CA ASN A 657 6.66 -5.07 2.02
C ASN A 657 5.33 -5.79 1.75
N TYR A 658 4.63 -5.37 0.69
CA TYR A 658 3.29 -5.83 0.36
C TYR A 658 3.26 -7.06 -0.56
N ASN A 659 2.24 -7.91 -0.38
CA ASN A 659 1.94 -9.03 -1.26
C ASN A 659 1.18 -8.55 -2.51
N PHE A 660 1.89 -7.84 -3.40
CA PHE A 660 1.35 -7.26 -4.64
C PHE A 660 1.51 -8.17 -5.88
N GLY A 661 2.42 -9.14 -5.86
CA GLY A 661 2.82 -9.86 -7.07
C GLY A 661 1.72 -10.73 -7.67
N LEU A 662 1.71 -10.84 -9.00
CA LEU A 662 1.20 -12.03 -9.70
C LEU A 662 2.10 -13.25 -9.41
N VAL A 663 3.37 -12.99 -9.10
CA VAL A 663 4.44 -13.96 -8.85
C VAL A 663 5.17 -13.60 -7.56
N ASN A 664 5.62 -14.57 -6.77
CA ASN A 664 6.44 -14.31 -5.58
C ASN A 664 7.91 -14.05 -5.92
N GLN A 665 8.71 -13.66 -4.93
CA GLN A 665 10.16 -13.40 -5.10
C GLN A 665 11.00 -14.64 -5.51
N GLN A 666 10.41 -15.84 -5.49
CA GLN A 666 11.03 -17.09 -5.91
C GLN A 666 10.65 -17.48 -7.35
N ASP A 667 9.98 -16.56 -8.06
CA ASP A 667 9.45 -16.77 -9.41
C ASP A 667 8.41 -17.91 -9.51
N GLN A 668 7.59 -18.09 -8.47
CA GLN A 668 6.44 -18.99 -8.46
C GLN A 668 5.14 -18.19 -8.63
N PRO A 669 4.30 -18.47 -9.65
CA PRO A 669 3.00 -17.81 -9.79
C PRO A 669 2.01 -18.13 -8.68
N TYR A 670 1.15 -17.16 -8.36
CA TYR A 670 -0.01 -17.38 -7.50
C TYR A 670 -1.16 -18.02 -8.30
N THR A 671 -0.99 -19.29 -8.69
CA THR A 671 -1.83 -19.97 -9.71
C THR A 671 -3.34 -19.86 -9.46
N GLU A 672 -3.80 -20.05 -8.23
CA GLU A 672 -5.23 -19.95 -7.86
C GLU A 672 -5.82 -18.58 -8.20
N MET A 673 -5.04 -17.50 -8.03
CA MET A 673 -5.42 -16.14 -8.41
C MET A 673 -5.33 -15.96 -9.94
N THR A 674 -4.23 -16.39 -10.56
CA THR A 674 -3.98 -16.13 -11.99
C THR A 674 -4.91 -16.93 -12.92
N ASP A 675 -5.39 -18.10 -12.48
CA ASP A 675 -6.42 -18.87 -13.20
C ASP A 675 -7.78 -18.13 -13.17
N ILE A 676 -8.15 -17.53 -12.04
CA ILE A 676 -9.34 -16.67 -11.94
C ILE A 676 -9.19 -15.40 -12.79
N MET A 677 -7.99 -14.79 -12.80
CA MET A 677 -7.66 -13.66 -13.67
C MET A 677 -7.77 -14.04 -15.15
N ARG A 678 -7.23 -15.19 -15.57
CA ARG A 678 -7.34 -15.73 -16.94
C ARG A 678 -8.78 -15.74 -17.43
N ASP A 679 -9.69 -16.36 -16.67
CA ASP A 679 -11.08 -16.51 -17.08
C ASP A 679 -11.83 -15.17 -17.12
N THR A 680 -11.51 -14.28 -16.18
CA THR A 680 -12.03 -12.90 -16.14
C THR A 680 -11.55 -12.10 -17.35
N ASN A 681 -10.24 -12.09 -17.61
CA ASN A 681 -9.60 -11.36 -18.70
C ASN A 681 -10.04 -11.84 -20.08
N ARG A 682 -10.38 -13.13 -20.22
CA ARG A 682 -10.97 -13.71 -21.43
C ARG A 682 -12.43 -13.33 -21.65
N THR A 683 -13.09 -12.62 -20.75
CA THR A 683 -14.52 -12.27 -20.88
C THR A 683 -14.83 -10.79 -20.63
N ILE A 684 -13.86 -10.00 -20.15
CA ILE A 684 -14.10 -8.64 -19.67
C ILE A 684 -14.59 -7.68 -20.75
N GLU A 685 -14.18 -7.83 -22.02
CA GLU A 685 -14.71 -6.99 -23.10
C GLU A 685 -16.22 -7.24 -23.30
N PHE A 686 -16.69 -8.48 -23.19
CA PHE A 686 -18.12 -8.78 -23.29
C PHE A 686 -18.89 -8.29 -22.07
N ALA A 687 -18.30 -8.34 -20.88
CA ALA A 687 -18.88 -7.73 -19.68
C ALA A 687 -18.96 -6.20 -19.80
N HIS A 688 -17.92 -5.55 -20.33
CA HIS A 688 -17.95 -4.11 -20.60
C HIS A 688 -19.00 -3.75 -21.65
N LEU A 689 -19.13 -4.53 -22.74
CA LEU A 689 -20.16 -4.31 -23.76
C LEU A 689 -21.59 -4.47 -23.19
N GLY A 690 -21.84 -5.52 -22.41
CA GLY A 690 -23.13 -5.76 -21.75
C GLY A 690 -23.45 -4.79 -20.61
N GLY A 691 -22.42 -4.18 -20.02
CA GLY A 691 -22.53 -3.24 -18.91
C GLY A 691 -23.11 -3.87 -17.63
N ALA A 692 -23.64 -3.01 -16.75
CA ALA A 692 -24.54 -3.44 -15.68
C ALA A 692 -25.87 -3.93 -16.29
N SER A 693 -25.90 -5.20 -16.71
CA SER A 693 -27.15 -5.91 -16.96
C SER A 693 -27.93 -6.00 -15.64
N GLY A 694 -29.06 -5.29 -15.56
CA GLY A 694 -29.89 -5.19 -14.35
C GLY A 694 -30.82 -6.36 -14.11
#